data_AF-Q0W5X6-F1
#
_entry.id   AF-Q0W5X6-F1
#
_cell.length_a   1.000
_cell.length_b   1.000
_cell.length_c   1.000
_cell.angle_alpha   90.00
_cell.angle_beta   90.00
_cell.angle_gamma   90.00
#
_symmetry.space_group_name_H-M   'P 1'
#
loop_
_entity.id
_entity.type
_entity.pdbx_description
1 polymer ?
#
loop_
_entity_poly.entity_id
_entity_poly.type
_entity_poly.pdbx_seq_one_letter_code
_entity_poly.pdbx_strand_id
1 'polypeptide(L)'
;MMKRSSIFTAILIAALVFMAATLAAIMLDNNSEGPVEMWSVKINDTGINSKPYVEDDDTFYFISGKTLHAMGPQGARWNVVLPVYDEAAGKYDNWNMETAVSDNNTIYMSVYPSKGSVRNNWSRGESEIVAVSRSGTILWSRQLNNSQTVKLTLCNERIYAYVNGYSVIAFGKNGRELWRQAGILFKPAFDEGGNMYQLSGSLDMTGVIARSPNGTTAWQRSLADYGVPFRAWRAISYDNGTVYLWTHDSLVAITKDGSLKWVKTSPEGWMSPIYGYLPDAQGRFFVSGGDVNSPIHIITVDGGETILENNTMRINTANIKNGVAYSTDVNDVGDRQVANLYDFQPVKVSAHYSETGEQIWQYTIPAGKVYAIRPDAHEFNIITNSYEPAFSVEANETPADEWYQERGMKPGSQIIKSHAIAWVVPGNNTVYVSYWVSNYEYPFFAGRSNCTYTGGIYALDMADGHLLWSRPTGSLVIDMVERNGTLYYRTADGKLSAIGFGIAAGLAAAAGYLCLHVLSAGTITRARSRIDRNDNRNRLYKLIADRPGSTLHELSRELPMNVGTVRYHLLILSMNHKITEYTDDTKYVRYFTNSNSYSPEEKLIIALLRRESYGRMILVLLNSPGITNMELAAKLGLPESAVSKYLRVLYEKSVVARTTETGQKPTYRISDRFLPIVKACCEKPGIIDQVTDPLSGA
;
A
#
# COMPACT_ATOMS: atom_id res chain seq x y z
N MET A 1 28.38 30.94 -1.62
CA MET A 1 26.91 30.73 -1.63
C MET A 1 26.45 30.72 -3.09
N MET A 2 26.22 29.53 -3.66
CA MET A 2 25.87 29.39 -5.08
C MET A 2 24.41 29.81 -5.31
N LYS A 3 24.13 30.58 -6.37
CA LYS A 3 22.76 31.00 -6.73
C LYS A 3 21.92 29.75 -7.03
N ARG A 4 20.66 29.73 -6.56
CA ARG A 4 19.71 28.61 -6.75
C ARG A 4 19.56 28.17 -8.21
N SER A 5 19.73 29.08 -9.18
CA SER A 5 19.71 28.74 -10.60
C SER A 5 20.89 27.86 -11.01
N SER A 6 22.09 28.11 -10.49
CA SER A 6 23.30 27.34 -10.81
C SER A 6 23.24 25.90 -10.27
N ILE A 7 22.58 25.68 -9.13
CA ILE A 7 22.34 24.34 -8.58
C ILE A 7 21.34 23.58 -9.45
N PHE A 8 20.27 24.25 -9.89
CA PHE A 8 19.27 23.64 -10.77
C PHE A 8 19.87 23.25 -12.13
N THR A 9 20.67 24.13 -12.74
CA THR A 9 21.35 23.84 -14.00
C THR A 9 22.38 22.71 -13.85
N ALA A 10 23.11 22.66 -12.74
CA ALA A 10 24.06 21.56 -12.48
C ALA A 10 23.34 20.21 -12.31
N ILE A 11 22.19 20.18 -11.62
CA ILE A 11 21.36 18.97 -11.48
C ILE A 11 20.81 18.55 -12.85
N LEU A 12 20.36 19.50 -13.68
CA LEU A 12 19.84 19.22 -15.02
C LEU A 12 20.93 18.66 -15.94
N ILE A 13 22.14 19.23 -15.91
CA ILE A 13 23.28 18.74 -16.68
C ILE A 13 23.69 17.34 -16.21
N ALA A 14 23.77 17.11 -14.90
CA ALA A 14 24.07 15.79 -14.35
C ALA A 14 23.02 14.74 -14.76
N ALA A 15 21.74 15.11 -14.75
CA ALA A 15 20.65 14.25 -15.22
C ALA A 15 20.75 13.94 -16.72
N LEU A 16 21.08 14.94 -17.55
CA LEU A 16 21.27 14.75 -19.00
C LEU A 16 22.49 13.88 -19.30
N VAL A 17 23.60 14.06 -18.59
CA VAL A 17 24.81 13.23 -18.74
C VAL A 17 24.53 11.80 -18.29
N PHE A 18 23.80 11.60 -17.18
CA PHE A 18 23.41 10.27 -16.73
C PHE A 18 22.46 9.59 -17.73
N MET A 19 21.47 10.32 -18.25
CA MET A 19 20.55 9.83 -19.28
C MET A 19 21.30 9.43 -20.56
N ALA A 20 22.26 10.26 -21.00
CA ALA A 20 23.11 9.96 -22.15
C ALA A 20 24.02 8.75 -21.91
N ALA A 21 24.58 8.59 -20.71
CA ALA A 21 25.38 7.42 -20.34
C ALA A 21 24.54 6.14 -20.28
N THR A 22 23.27 6.24 -19.83
CA THR A 22 22.33 5.11 -19.79
C THR A 22 21.92 4.70 -21.20
N LEU A 23 21.60 5.68 -22.06
CA LEU A 23 21.36 5.48 -23.50
C LEU A 23 22.56 4.83 -24.19
N ALA A 24 23.77 5.32 -23.92
CA ALA A 24 24.99 4.76 -24.48
C ALA A 24 25.23 3.32 -23.98
N ALA A 25 24.98 3.03 -22.70
CA ALA A 25 25.09 1.67 -22.16
C ALA A 25 24.08 0.70 -22.80
N ILE A 26 22.83 1.13 -23.00
CA ILE A 26 21.78 0.35 -23.68
C ILE A 26 22.14 0.11 -25.15
N MET A 27 22.70 1.12 -25.84
CA MET A 27 23.08 1.03 -27.25
C MET A 27 24.39 0.28 -27.50
N LEU A 28 25.31 0.26 -26.53
CA LEU A 28 26.59 -0.45 -26.60
C LEU A 28 26.45 -1.92 -26.19
N ASP A 29 25.43 -2.26 -25.40
CA ASP A 29 25.07 -3.63 -25.08
C ASP A 29 24.11 -4.17 -26.15
N ASN A 30 24.67 -4.58 -27.29
CA ASN A 30 23.97 -5.25 -28.41
C ASN A 30 23.28 -6.58 -28.00
N ASN A 31 23.25 -6.92 -26.70
CA ASN A 31 22.58 -8.08 -26.10
C ASN A 31 21.50 -7.69 -25.06
N SER A 32 21.15 -6.40 -24.87
CA SER A 32 20.16 -5.99 -23.87
C SER A 32 18.70 -6.19 -24.34
N GLU A 33 18.35 -7.40 -24.77
CA GLU A 33 16.97 -7.87 -24.96
C GLU A 33 16.31 -8.29 -23.62
N GLY A 34 16.75 -7.71 -22.50
CA GLY A 34 16.27 -8.04 -21.16
C GLY A 34 15.15 -7.09 -20.69
N PRO A 35 14.25 -7.54 -19.81
CA PRO A 35 13.25 -6.68 -19.19
C PRO A 35 13.90 -5.59 -18.35
N VAL A 36 13.45 -4.34 -18.51
CA VAL A 36 13.93 -3.19 -17.71
C VAL A 36 12.93 -2.91 -16.60
N GLU A 37 13.37 -2.98 -15.34
CA GLU A 37 12.57 -2.45 -14.21
C GLU A 37 12.53 -0.93 -14.33
N MET A 38 11.38 -0.41 -14.73
CA MET A 38 11.18 1.03 -14.96
C MET A 38 11.14 1.77 -13.63
N TRP A 39 10.42 1.21 -12.67
CA TRP A 39 10.43 1.67 -11.29
C TRP A 39 9.91 0.57 -10.38
N SER A 40 10.28 0.68 -9.11
CA SER A 40 9.65 -0.09 -8.06
C SER A 40 9.51 0.73 -6.79
N VAL A 41 8.34 0.63 -6.16
CA VAL A 41 7.99 1.38 -4.95
C VAL A 41 7.45 0.40 -3.92
N LYS A 42 8.00 0.46 -2.71
CA LYS A 42 7.40 -0.19 -1.56
C LYS A 42 6.21 0.65 -1.10
N ILE A 43 5.02 0.09 -1.21
CA ILE A 43 3.80 0.67 -0.68
C ILE A 43 3.75 0.20 0.79
N ASN A 44 3.55 1.13 1.73
CA ASN A 44 3.37 0.79 3.15
C ASN A 44 2.05 0.05 3.43
N ASP A 45 1.42 -0.51 2.40
CA ASP A 45 0.11 -1.10 2.47
C ASP A 45 0.26 -2.60 2.70
N THR A 46 -0.16 -3.03 3.89
CA THR A 46 -0.39 -4.45 4.19
C THR A 46 -1.76 -4.93 3.69
N GLY A 47 -2.57 -4.04 3.08
CA GLY A 47 -3.88 -4.36 2.53
C GLY A 47 -3.81 -4.97 1.13
N ILE A 48 -3.90 -6.30 1.05
CA ILE A 48 -4.03 -7.05 -0.22
C ILE A 48 -5.26 -6.57 -1.04
N ASN A 49 -6.22 -5.89 -0.41
CA ASN A 49 -7.50 -5.47 -0.99
C ASN A 49 -7.49 -4.12 -1.73
N SER A 50 -6.49 -3.26 -1.56
CA SER A 50 -6.41 -2.01 -2.34
C SER A 50 -5.98 -2.34 -3.77
N LYS A 51 -6.89 -2.28 -4.74
CA LYS A 51 -6.57 -2.58 -6.14
C LYS A 51 -6.10 -1.32 -6.84
N PRO A 52 -4.94 -1.33 -7.50
CA PRO A 52 -4.56 -0.20 -8.32
C PRO A 52 -5.50 -0.05 -9.51
N TYR A 53 -5.57 1.17 -10.05
CA TYR A 53 -6.32 1.48 -11.25
C TYR A 53 -5.36 1.89 -12.35
N VAL A 54 -5.48 1.28 -13.52
CA VAL A 54 -4.63 1.58 -14.68
C VAL A 54 -5.51 2.04 -15.84
N GLU A 55 -5.18 3.20 -16.38
CA GLU A 55 -5.87 3.81 -17.50
C GLU A 55 -5.22 3.49 -18.84
N ASP A 56 -5.93 3.84 -19.92
CA ASP A 56 -5.47 3.63 -21.30
C ASP A 56 -4.23 4.48 -21.66
N ASP A 57 -4.00 5.59 -20.96
CA ASP A 57 -2.81 6.44 -21.13
C ASP A 57 -1.60 5.99 -20.28
N ASP A 58 -1.65 4.75 -19.78
CA ASP A 58 -0.69 4.12 -18.88
C ASP A 58 -0.54 4.84 -17.53
N THR A 59 -1.50 5.70 -17.13
CA THR A 59 -1.49 6.23 -15.77
C THR A 59 -2.01 5.18 -14.79
N PHE A 60 -1.17 4.91 -13.82
CA PHE A 60 -1.36 3.99 -12.73
C PHE A 60 -1.66 4.76 -11.44
N TYR A 61 -2.80 4.47 -10.81
CA TYR A 61 -3.23 5.06 -9.55
C TYR A 61 -3.24 4.03 -8.44
N PHE A 62 -2.70 4.39 -7.29
CA PHE A 62 -2.77 3.57 -6.09
C PHE A 62 -2.78 4.43 -4.84
N ILE A 63 -3.25 3.85 -3.74
CA ILE A 63 -3.23 4.51 -2.44
C ILE A 63 -2.13 3.89 -1.58
N SER A 64 -1.37 4.75 -0.90
CA SER A 64 -0.43 4.36 0.15
C SER A 64 -0.73 5.17 1.42
N GLY A 65 -1.11 4.48 2.50
CA GLY A 65 -1.58 5.12 3.72
C GLY A 65 -2.83 5.97 3.45
N LYS A 66 -2.66 7.30 3.39
CA LYS A 66 -3.75 8.27 3.11
C LYS A 66 -3.54 9.06 1.82
N THR A 67 -2.57 8.65 1.00
CA THR A 67 -2.15 9.41 -0.17
C THR A 67 -2.47 8.62 -1.43
N LEU A 68 -3.16 9.26 -2.37
CA LEU A 68 -3.30 8.78 -3.73
C LEU A 68 -2.07 9.19 -4.53
N HIS A 69 -1.50 8.24 -5.24
CA HIS A 69 -0.35 8.41 -6.12
C HIS A 69 -0.76 8.13 -7.55
N ALA A 70 -0.38 9.00 -8.47
CA ALA A 70 -0.47 8.76 -9.91
C ALA A 70 0.95 8.59 -10.47
N MET A 71 1.18 7.48 -11.17
CA MET A 71 2.44 7.15 -11.81
C MET A 71 2.20 6.83 -13.28
N GLY A 72 3.07 7.26 -14.16
CA GLY A 72 3.10 6.78 -15.54
C GLY A 72 4.30 5.88 -15.79
N PRO A 73 4.52 5.51 -17.05
CA PRO A 73 5.72 4.78 -17.48
C PRO A 73 7.01 5.50 -17.04
N GLN A 74 7.03 6.83 -17.14
CA GLN A 74 8.18 7.68 -16.78
C GLN A 74 8.30 7.95 -15.26
N GLY A 75 7.56 7.22 -14.42
CA GLY A 75 7.52 7.39 -12.97
C GLY A 75 6.38 8.29 -12.48
N ALA A 76 6.52 8.81 -11.27
CA ALA A 76 5.43 9.51 -10.58
C ALA A 76 5.04 10.84 -11.27
N ARG A 77 3.75 11.00 -11.59
CA ARG A 77 3.15 12.20 -12.16
C ARG A 77 2.78 13.20 -11.07
N TRP A 78 2.06 12.74 -10.04
CA TRP A 78 1.67 13.56 -8.88
C TRP A 78 1.20 12.68 -7.72
N ASN A 79 1.01 13.29 -6.56
CA ASN A 79 0.34 12.65 -5.42
C ASN A 79 -0.55 13.67 -4.70
N VAL A 80 -1.61 13.17 -4.06
CA VAL A 80 -2.55 13.99 -3.29
C VAL A 80 -3.00 13.23 -2.05
N VAL A 81 -3.03 13.92 -0.90
CA VAL A 81 -3.55 13.35 0.35
C VAL A 81 -5.07 13.37 0.26
N LEU A 82 -5.68 12.19 0.35
CA LEU A 82 -7.13 12.03 0.32
C LEU A 82 -7.76 12.70 1.54
N PRO A 83 -8.98 13.26 1.40
CA PRO A 83 -9.69 13.84 2.52
C PRO A 83 -9.99 12.76 3.56
N VAL A 84 -10.10 13.18 4.82
CA VAL A 84 -10.55 12.33 5.92
C VAL A 84 -11.76 13.04 6.51
N TYR A 85 -12.91 12.40 6.48
CA TYR A 85 -14.08 12.92 7.18
C TYR A 85 -13.89 12.76 8.70
N ASP A 86 -14.42 13.71 9.47
CA ASP A 86 -14.06 13.90 10.88
C ASP A 86 -14.25 12.65 11.75
N GLU A 87 -15.28 11.85 11.51
CA GLU A 87 -15.55 10.62 12.28
C GLU A 87 -14.53 9.49 12.02
N ALA A 88 -13.86 9.49 10.87
CA ALA A 88 -12.79 8.54 10.54
C ALA A 88 -11.41 9.03 11.03
N ALA A 89 -11.28 10.30 11.39
CA ALA A 89 -10.01 10.89 11.80
C ALA A 89 -9.48 10.23 13.08
N GLY A 90 -8.30 9.61 13.00
CA GLY A 90 -7.67 8.90 14.12
C GLY A 90 -8.27 7.52 14.42
N LYS A 91 -9.36 7.11 13.75
CA LYS A 91 -9.92 5.77 13.86
C LYS A 91 -9.26 4.77 12.92
N TYR A 92 -8.75 5.23 11.77
CA TYR A 92 -8.18 4.35 10.75
C TYR A 92 -6.79 4.81 10.32
N ASP A 93 -5.94 3.82 10.02
CA ASP A 93 -4.54 4.03 9.66
C ASP A 93 -4.35 4.13 8.15
N ASN A 94 -5.19 3.42 7.39
CA ASN A 94 -5.06 3.27 5.93
C ASN A 94 -6.35 3.61 5.19
N TRP A 95 -6.19 3.94 3.91
CA TRP A 95 -7.25 4.10 2.91
C TRP A 95 -6.99 3.14 1.76
N ASN A 96 -8.05 2.58 1.22
CA ASN A 96 -7.99 1.62 0.14
C ASN A 96 -8.91 2.07 -0.98
N MET A 97 -8.51 1.77 -2.21
CA MET A 97 -9.33 2.01 -3.39
C MET A 97 -10.06 0.71 -3.75
N GLU A 98 -11.38 0.76 -3.82
CA GLU A 98 -12.20 -0.40 -4.21
C GLU A 98 -12.47 -0.40 -5.71
N THR A 99 -12.76 0.77 -6.27
CA THR A 99 -12.97 0.93 -7.71
C THR A 99 -12.62 2.35 -8.15
N ALA A 100 -12.36 2.50 -9.44
CA ALA A 100 -12.13 3.78 -10.06
C ALA A 100 -12.69 3.78 -11.48
N VAL A 101 -13.21 4.93 -11.90
CA VAL A 101 -13.69 5.21 -13.25
C VAL A 101 -13.26 6.62 -13.62
N SER A 102 -13.04 6.91 -14.89
CA SER A 102 -12.59 8.22 -15.30
C SER A 102 -13.20 8.68 -16.62
N ASP A 103 -13.29 10.00 -16.78
CA ASP A 103 -13.46 10.66 -18.07
C ASP A 103 -12.18 11.40 -18.46
N ASN A 104 -12.19 12.12 -19.58
CA ASN A 104 -11.03 12.86 -20.09
C ASN A 104 -10.39 13.82 -19.06
N ASN A 105 -11.15 14.31 -18.06
CA ASN A 105 -10.71 15.36 -17.15
C ASN A 105 -10.60 14.93 -15.68
N THR A 106 -11.32 13.89 -15.27
CA THR A 106 -11.53 13.55 -13.86
C THR A 106 -11.45 12.04 -13.64
N ILE A 107 -10.80 11.65 -12.56
CA ILE A 107 -10.87 10.30 -12.00
C ILE A 107 -11.80 10.32 -10.80
N TYR A 108 -12.76 9.41 -10.78
CA TYR A 108 -13.70 9.18 -9.70
C TYR A 108 -13.37 7.84 -9.04
N MET A 109 -13.15 7.84 -7.74
CA MET A 109 -12.76 6.63 -7.01
C MET A 109 -13.69 6.40 -5.83
N SER A 110 -14.05 5.15 -5.57
CA SER A 110 -14.58 4.76 -4.27
C SER A 110 -13.41 4.34 -3.39
N VAL A 111 -13.34 4.98 -2.24
CA VAL A 111 -12.29 4.75 -1.26
C VAL A 111 -12.91 4.44 0.09
N TYR A 112 -12.26 3.61 0.88
CA TYR A 112 -12.72 3.28 2.22
C TYR A 112 -11.54 3.21 3.20
N PRO A 113 -11.71 3.67 4.45
CA PRO A 113 -10.68 3.57 5.46
C PRO A 113 -10.67 2.17 6.10
N SER A 114 -9.50 1.71 6.58
CA SER A 114 -9.37 0.42 7.27
C SER A 114 -8.36 0.46 8.44
N LYS A 115 -8.56 -0.44 9.41
CA LYS A 115 -7.61 -0.67 10.53
C LYS A 115 -6.75 -1.90 10.24
N GLY A 116 -5.42 -1.74 10.25
CA GLY A 116 -4.45 -2.83 10.10
C GLY A 116 -4.33 -3.43 8.69
N SER A 117 -3.68 -4.59 8.62
CA SER A 117 -3.60 -5.48 7.44
C SER A 117 -4.90 -6.25 7.31
N VAL A 118 -5.71 -5.95 6.29
CA VAL A 118 -7.07 -6.49 6.23
C VAL A 118 -7.26 -7.32 4.97
N ARG A 119 -7.18 -8.65 5.10
CA ARG A 119 -7.89 -9.59 4.20
C ARG A 119 -9.40 -9.66 4.51
N ASN A 120 -9.86 -9.27 5.71
CA ASN A 120 -11.23 -9.51 6.20
C ASN A 120 -12.11 -8.24 6.27
N ASN A 121 -13.26 -8.21 5.61
CA ASN A 121 -14.14 -7.03 5.47
C ASN A 121 -14.63 -6.35 6.78
N TRP A 122 -14.37 -6.88 7.96
CA TRP A 122 -14.96 -6.45 9.25
C TRP A 122 -14.29 -5.24 9.90
N SER A 123 -13.11 -4.81 9.41
CA SER A 123 -12.40 -3.61 9.88
C SER A 123 -12.44 -2.44 8.89
N ARG A 124 -13.35 -2.50 7.91
CA ARG A 124 -13.66 -1.41 6.96
C ARG A 124 -14.49 -0.32 7.64
N GLY A 125 -14.19 0.93 7.33
CA GLY A 125 -15.08 2.07 7.60
C GLY A 125 -16.02 2.36 6.43
N GLU A 126 -16.72 3.48 6.53
CA GLU A 126 -17.66 3.90 5.49
C GLU A 126 -16.91 4.39 4.26
N SER A 127 -17.48 4.10 3.09
CA SER A 127 -16.89 4.48 1.81
C SER A 127 -17.16 5.94 1.49
N GLU A 128 -16.24 6.53 0.74
CA GLU A 128 -16.30 7.88 0.22
C GLU A 128 -16.04 7.84 -1.29
N ILE A 129 -16.74 8.69 -2.04
CA ILE A 129 -16.42 8.93 -3.45
C ILE A 129 -15.56 10.18 -3.51
N VAL A 130 -14.40 10.08 -4.15
CA VAL A 130 -13.47 11.20 -4.35
C VAL A 130 -13.31 11.45 -5.84
N ALA A 131 -13.48 12.70 -6.26
CA ALA A 131 -13.16 13.15 -7.60
C ALA A 131 -11.85 13.93 -7.61
N VAL A 132 -10.93 13.54 -8.49
CA VAL A 132 -9.59 14.14 -8.61
C VAL A 132 -9.35 14.51 -10.07
N SER A 133 -8.87 15.72 -10.31
CA SER A 133 -8.46 16.16 -11.64
C SER A 133 -7.26 15.35 -12.15
N ARG A 134 -7.05 15.34 -13.47
CA ARG A 134 -5.83 14.77 -14.09
C ARG A 134 -4.51 15.35 -13.55
N SER A 135 -4.54 16.51 -12.90
CA SER A 135 -3.39 17.18 -12.28
C SER A 135 -3.22 16.90 -10.78
N GLY A 136 -4.07 16.04 -10.20
CA GLY A 136 -4.00 15.68 -8.78
C GLY A 136 -4.68 16.67 -7.83
N THR A 137 -5.63 17.48 -8.33
CA THR A 137 -6.44 18.37 -7.48
C THR A 137 -7.73 17.67 -7.10
N ILE A 138 -8.02 17.57 -5.79
CA ILE A 138 -9.33 17.09 -5.33
C ILE A 138 -10.39 18.12 -5.74
N LEU A 139 -11.33 17.69 -6.56
CA LEU A 139 -12.44 18.53 -7.04
C LEU A 139 -13.58 18.54 -6.03
N TRP A 140 -13.92 17.36 -5.49
CA TRP A 140 -14.89 17.17 -4.43
C TRP A 140 -14.71 15.78 -3.81
N SER A 141 -15.27 15.60 -2.62
CA SER A 141 -15.40 14.30 -1.98
C SER A 141 -16.74 14.18 -1.27
N ARG A 142 -17.26 12.96 -1.18
CA ARG A 142 -18.59 12.69 -0.63
C ARG A 142 -18.63 11.37 0.12
N GLN A 143 -18.76 11.46 1.45
CA GLN A 143 -19.03 10.31 2.30
C GLN A 143 -20.39 9.70 1.96
N LEU A 144 -20.44 8.37 1.98
CA LEU A 144 -21.66 7.60 1.81
C LEU A 144 -21.97 6.87 3.13
N ASN A 145 -22.95 7.38 3.86
CA ASN A 145 -23.34 6.79 5.15
C ASN A 145 -23.84 5.34 4.95
N ASN A 146 -23.51 4.47 5.89
CA ASN A 146 -23.82 3.03 5.85
C ASN A 146 -23.33 2.35 4.56
N SER A 147 -22.16 2.72 4.01
CA SER A 147 -21.61 2.10 2.80
C SER A 147 -20.29 1.37 3.07
N GLN A 148 -20.26 0.05 2.93
CA GLN A 148 -19.05 -0.75 3.12
C GLN A 148 -18.43 -1.22 1.80
N THR A 149 -19.26 -1.34 0.76
CA THR A 149 -18.82 -1.69 -0.58
C THR A 149 -19.47 -0.74 -1.58
N VAL A 150 -18.68 -0.14 -2.46
CA VAL A 150 -19.13 0.81 -3.46
C VAL A 150 -18.44 0.52 -4.78
N LYS A 151 -19.21 0.08 -5.77
CA LYS A 151 -18.76 -0.12 -7.15
C LYS A 151 -19.24 1.03 -8.02
N LEU A 152 -18.32 1.72 -8.69
CA LEU A 152 -18.64 2.85 -9.57
C LEU A 152 -18.78 2.36 -11.01
N THR A 153 -19.66 3.04 -11.74
CA THR A 153 -19.77 2.99 -13.19
C THR A 153 -19.90 4.43 -13.67
N LEU A 154 -19.13 4.83 -14.68
CA LEU A 154 -19.29 6.10 -15.35
C LEU A 154 -20.01 5.86 -16.68
N CYS A 155 -21.11 6.55 -16.91
CA CYS A 155 -21.90 6.41 -18.12
C CYS A 155 -22.68 7.69 -18.39
N ASN A 156 -22.73 8.12 -19.65
CA ASN A 156 -23.45 9.32 -20.11
C ASN A 156 -23.24 10.53 -19.17
N GLU A 157 -21.97 10.88 -18.92
CA GLU A 157 -21.57 12.02 -18.06
C GLU A 157 -22.05 11.93 -16.60
N ARG A 158 -22.43 10.74 -16.10
CA ARG A 158 -22.92 10.51 -14.74
C ARG A 158 -22.18 9.37 -14.06
N ILE A 159 -22.01 9.51 -12.75
CA ILE A 159 -21.37 8.50 -11.92
C ILE A 159 -22.47 7.74 -11.18
N TYR A 160 -22.50 6.43 -11.36
CA TYR A 160 -23.43 5.53 -10.69
C TYR A 160 -22.68 4.74 -9.63
N ALA A 161 -23.07 4.90 -8.38
CA ALA A 161 -22.51 4.18 -7.25
C ALA A 161 -23.44 3.03 -6.85
N TYR A 162 -23.01 1.79 -7.07
CA TYR A 162 -23.68 0.60 -6.58
C TYR A 162 -23.17 0.27 -5.17
N VAL A 163 -24.03 0.48 -4.18
CA VAL A 163 -23.68 0.47 -2.75
C VAL A 163 -24.24 -0.78 -2.07
N ASN A 164 -23.38 -1.48 -1.32
CA ASN A 164 -23.67 -2.66 -0.49
C ASN A 164 -24.37 -3.81 -1.20
N GLY A 165 -24.30 -3.87 -2.53
CA GLY A 165 -25.03 -4.89 -3.27
C GLY A 165 -26.56 -4.72 -3.24
N TYR A 166 -27.06 -3.51 -2.96
CA TYR A 166 -28.50 -3.31 -2.74
C TYR A 166 -29.08 -2.02 -3.32
N SER A 167 -28.27 -0.99 -3.54
CA SER A 167 -28.77 0.31 -3.99
C SER A 167 -27.87 0.96 -5.02
N VAL A 168 -28.46 1.79 -5.87
CA VAL A 168 -27.75 2.62 -6.83
C VAL A 168 -28.03 4.08 -6.52
N ILE A 169 -26.97 4.88 -6.51
CA ILE A 169 -27.05 6.34 -6.38
C ILE A 169 -26.43 6.94 -7.62
N ALA A 170 -27.16 7.82 -8.31
CA ALA A 170 -26.65 8.55 -9.45
C ALA A 170 -26.14 9.94 -9.02
N PHE A 171 -24.95 10.29 -9.49
CA PHE A 171 -24.30 11.57 -9.25
C PHE A 171 -24.01 12.29 -10.55
N GLY A 172 -24.13 13.61 -10.53
CA GLY A 172 -23.52 14.47 -11.54
C GLY A 172 -22.01 14.56 -11.32
N LYS A 173 -21.26 15.00 -12.34
CA LYS A 173 -19.79 15.20 -12.27
C LYS A 173 -19.32 16.15 -11.17
N ASN A 174 -20.21 16.99 -10.66
CA ASN A 174 -19.96 17.91 -9.53
C ASN A 174 -20.19 17.25 -8.15
N GLY A 175 -20.49 15.96 -8.08
CA GLY A 175 -20.75 15.24 -6.83
C GLY A 175 -22.16 15.42 -6.28
N ARG A 176 -23.05 16.14 -6.97
CA ARG A 176 -24.46 16.27 -6.56
C ARG A 176 -25.21 14.98 -6.85
N GLU A 177 -25.87 14.45 -5.83
CA GLU A 177 -26.82 13.34 -5.98
C GLU A 177 -28.01 13.79 -6.82
N LEU A 178 -28.30 13.02 -7.86
CA LEU A 178 -29.41 13.25 -8.79
C LEU A 178 -30.63 12.44 -8.37
N TRP A 179 -30.42 11.15 -8.07
CA TRP A 179 -31.45 10.23 -7.58
C TRP A 179 -30.82 9.00 -6.93
N ARG A 180 -31.65 8.22 -6.23
CA ARG A 180 -31.27 6.98 -5.57
C ARG A 180 -32.38 5.93 -5.70
N GLN A 181 -31.99 4.68 -5.89
CA GLN A 181 -32.88 3.53 -5.95
C GLN A 181 -32.35 2.41 -5.04
N ALA A 182 -33.20 1.88 -4.16
CA ALA A 182 -32.90 0.70 -3.34
C ALA A 182 -33.54 -0.56 -3.93
N GLY A 183 -33.24 -1.74 -3.37
CA GLY A 183 -33.84 -3.01 -3.82
C GLY A 183 -33.21 -3.58 -5.09
N ILE A 184 -31.98 -3.20 -5.41
CA ILE A 184 -31.22 -3.68 -6.56
C ILE A 184 -30.23 -4.74 -6.08
N LEU A 185 -30.59 -6.02 -6.19
CA LEU A 185 -29.82 -7.14 -5.66
C LEU A 185 -28.53 -7.45 -6.44
N PHE A 186 -28.53 -7.12 -7.74
CA PHE A 186 -27.42 -7.37 -8.65
C PHE A 186 -26.94 -6.06 -9.28
N LYS A 187 -25.63 -5.95 -9.53
CA LYS A 187 -25.07 -4.75 -10.19
C LYS A 187 -25.78 -4.56 -11.53
N PRO A 188 -26.41 -3.40 -11.78
CA PRO A 188 -27.13 -3.17 -13.02
C PRO A 188 -26.19 -2.90 -14.19
N ALA A 189 -26.70 -3.05 -15.40
CA ALA A 189 -26.05 -2.66 -16.64
C ALA A 189 -26.55 -1.28 -17.10
N PHE A 190 -25.74 -0.58 -17.89
CA PHE A 190 -26.09 0.73 -18.44
C PHE A 190 -25.81 0.78 -19.94
N ASP A 191 -26.69 1.39 -20.72
CA ASP A 191 -26.42 1.70 -22.14
C ASP A 191 -25.76 3.07 -22.32
N GLU A 192 -25.37 3.40 -23.55
CA GLU A 192 -24.69 4.67 -23.87
C GLU A 192 -25.57 5.90 -23.58
N GLY A 193 -26.89 5.73 -23.57
CA GLY A 193 -27.86 6.76 -23.21
C GLY A 193 -28.00 6.96 -21.71
N GLY A 194 -27.38 6.12 -20.88
CA GLY A 194 -27.50 6.13 -19.42
C GLY A 194 -28.78 5.48 -18.91
N ASN A 195 -29.50 4.72 -19.73
CA ASN A 195 -30.60 3.87 -19.24
C ASN A 195 -30.00 2.74 -18.41
N MET A 196 -30.59 2.48 -17.26
CA MET A 196 -30.17 1.44 -16.35
C MET A 196 -31.05 0.20 -16.50
N TYR A 197 -30.45 -0.96 -16.70
CA TYR A 197 -31.14 -2.25 -16.72
C TYR A 197 -30.82 -3.00 -15.44
N GLN A 198 -31.85 -3.36 -14.69
CA GLN A 198 -31.72 -4.07 -13.42
C GLN A 198 -32.57 -5.34 -13.42
N LEU A 199 -32.09 -6.33 -12.67
CA LEU A 199 -32.88 -7.50 -12.34
C LEU A 199 -33.81 -7.20 -11.16
N SER A 200 -35.06 -7.63 -11.27
CA SER A 200 -36.04 -7.60 -10.18
C SER A 200 -36.13 -8.98 -9.56
N GLY A 201 -35.93 -9.04 -8.23
CA GLY A 201 -35.98 -10.27 -7.44
C GLY A 201 -37.00 -10.24 -6.31
N SER A 202 -38.02 -9.39 -6.37
CA SER A 202 -39.15 -9.49 -5.44
C SER A 202 -39.93 -10.79 -5.68
N LEU A 203 -40.47 -11.38 -4.61
CA LEU A 203 -41.31 -12.58 -4.68
C LEU A 203 -42.45 -12.47 -5.72
N ASP A 204 -42.92 -11.25 -5.98
CA ASP A 204 -44.07 -10.97 -6.86
C ASP A 204 -43.69 -10.66 -8.32
N MET A 205 -42.41 -10.41 -8.63
CA MET A 205 -41.95 -10.11 -9.99
C MET A 205 -40.49 -10.46 -10.21
N THR A 206 -40.28 -11.49 -11.04
CA THR A 206 -38.98 -11.98 -11.48
C THR A 206 -38.77 -11.58 -12.93
N GLY A 207 -37.97 -10.54 -13.15
CA GLY A 207 -37.91 -9.91 -14.46
C GLY A 207 -36.78 -8.90 -14.60
N VAL A 208 -36.82 -8.17 -15.71
CA VAL A 208 -35.91 -7.06 -16.00
C VAL A 208 -36.71 -5.76 -15.97
N ILE A 209 -36.12 -4.75 -15.35
CA ILE A 209 -36.65 -3.38 -15.31
C ILE A 209 -35.63 -2.49 -15.99
N ALA A 210 -36.08 -1.75 -17.01
CA ALA A 210 -35.30 -0.64 -17.56
C ALA A 210 -35.76 0.67 -16.94
N ARG A 211 -34.80 1.48 -16.54
CA ARG A 211 -35.00 2.83 -16.02
C ARG A 211 -34.31 3.84 -16.90
N SER A 212 -34.99 4.95 -17.14
CA SER A 212 -34.39 6.06 -17.85
C SER A 212 -33.29 6.72 -17.00
N PRO A 213 -32.43 7.58 -17.56
CA PRO A 213 -31.32 8.17 -16.83
C PRO A 213 -31.76 8.98 -15.61
N ASN A 214 -33.00 9.47 -15.56
CA ASN A 214 -33.54 10.21 -14.41
C ASN A 214 -34.06 9.30 -13.27
N GLY A 215 -33.98 7.98 -13.41
CA GLY A 215 -34.41 6.98 -12.44
C GLY A 215 -35.85 6.48 -12.62
N THR A 216 -36.66 7.04 -13.52
CA THR A 216 -38.02 6.56 -13.78
C THR A 216 -38.02 5.25 -14.53
N THR A 217 -38.98 4.37 -14.20
CA THR A 217 -39.20 3.13 -14.96
C THR A 217 -39.63 3.46 -16.38
N ALA A 218 -38.87 2.98 -17.37
CA ALA A 218 -39.22 3.08 -18.78
C ALA A 218 -40.10 1.90 -19.21
N TRP A 219 -39.70 0.68 -18.83
CA TRP A 219 -40.47 -0.53 -19.06
C TRP A 219 -40.05 -1.64 -18.08
N GLN A 220 -40.88 -2.67 -17.96
CA GLN A 220 -40.60 -3.88 -17.20
C GLN A 220 -41.12 -5.10 -17.98
N ARG A 221 -40.43 -6.24 -17.84
CA ARG A 221 -40.78 -7.53 -18.46
C ARG A 221 -40.53 -8.67 -17.50
N SER A 222 -41.41 -9.68 -17.52
CA SER A 222 -41.22 -10.92 -16.78
C SER A 222 -40.27 -11.85 -17.54
N LEU A 223 -39.49 -12.66 -16.83
CA LEU A 223 -38.74 -13.74 -17.48
C LEU A 223 -39.65 -14.79 -18.13
N ALA A 224 -40.87 -14.95 -17.61
CA ALA A 224 -41.86 -15.84 -18.19
C ALA A 224 -42.24 -15.40 -19.62
N ASP A 225 -42.16 -14.10 -19.91
CA ASP A 225 -42.40 -13.55 -21.26
C ASP A 225 -41.36 -14.04 -22.27
N TYR A 226 -40.19 -14.49 -21.79
CA TYR A 226 -39.11 -15.06 -22.60
C TYR A 226 -39.05 -16.59 -22.55
N GLY A 227 -40.03 -17.24 -21.91
CA GLY A 227 -40.06 -18.70 -21.76
C GLY A 227 -38.98 -19.26 -20.82
N VAL A 228 -38.41 -18.43 -19.95
CA VAL A 228 -37.34 -18.85 -19.02
C VAL A 228 -37.94 -19.10 -17.62
N PRO A 229 -37.81 -20.31 -17.05
CA PRO A 229 -38.33 -20.62 -15.74
C PRO A 229 -37.61 -19.85 -14.63
N PHE A 230 -38.29 -19.62 -13.51
CA PHE A 230 -37.68 -18.96 -12.36
C PHE A 230 -36.55 -19.81 -11.78
N ARG A 231 -35.31 -19.34 -11.94
CA ARG A 231 -34.10 -19.90 -11.32
C ARG A 231 -33.18 -18.76 -10.86
N ALA A 232 -32.33 -19.02 -9.87
CA ALA A 232 -31.49 -18.02 -9.22
C ALA A 232 -30.69 -17.18 -10.24
N TRP A 233 -30.64 -15.87 -10.00
CA TRP A 233 -30.01 -14.90 -10.91
C TRP A 233 -28.51 -14.79 -10.64
N ARG A 234 -27.75 -14.37 -11.66
CA ARG A 234 -26.30 -14.14 -11.53
C ARG A 234 -25.88 -12.73 -11.86
N ALA A 235 -26.30 -12.22 -13.02
CA ALA A 235 -25.86 -10.92 -13.51
C ALA A 235 -26.76 -10.36 -14.61
N ILE A 236 -26.57 -9.08 -14.89
CA ILE A 236 -27.06 -8.41 -16.09
C ILE A 236 -25.91 -7.64 -16.70
N SER A 237 -25.78 -7.69 -18.03
CA SER A 237 -24.76 -6.96 -18.77
C SER A 237 -25.36 -6.31 -20.01
N TYR A 238 -24.61 -5.38 -20.60
CA TYR A 238 -25.01 -4.65 -21.78
C TYR A 238 -23.82 -4.55 -22.72
N ASP A 239 -24.03 -4.88 -23.99
CA ASP A 239 -23.06 -4.68 -25.06
C ASP A 239 -23.77 -4.33 -26.36
N ASN A 240 -23.29 -3.28 -27.03
CA ASN A 240 -23.66 -2.85 -28.38
C ASN A 240 -25.16 -3.02 -28.74
N GLY A 241 -26.04 -2.36 -27.97
CA GLY A 241 -27.48 -2.39 -28.23
C GLY A 241 -28.25 -3.59 -27.66
N THR A 242 -27.56 -4.56 -27.04
CA THR A 242 -28.15 -5.77 -26.49
C THR A 242 -27.95 -5.85 -24.98
N VAL A 243 -29.01 -6.20 -24.25
CA VAL A 243 -28.97 -6.49 -22.82
C VAL A 243 -28.95 -8.00 -22.65
N TYR A 244 -28.00 -8.51 -21.87
CA TYR A 244 -27.83 -9.93 -21.59
C TYR A 244 -28.24 -10.22 -20.15
N LEU A 245 -29.20 -11.13 -19.97
CA LEU A 245 -29.66 -11.59 -18.66
C LEU A 245 -29.03 -12.95 -18.37
N TRP A 246 -28.28 -13.02 -17.26
CA TRP A 246 -27.61 -14.23 -16.81
C TRP A 246 -28.39 -14.86 -15.67
N THR A 247 -29.01 -15.99 -15.99
CA THR A 247 -29.68 -16.83 -15.01
C THR A 247 -28.76 -17.98 -14.59
N HIS A 248 -29.26 -18.86 -13.73
CA HIS A 248 -28.54 -20.04 -13.27
C HIS A 248 -28.10 -20.98 -14.42
N ASP A 249 -28.92 -21.10 -15.45
CA ASP A 249 -28.78 -22.10 -16.53
C ASP A 249 -29.00 -21.53 -17.94
N SER A 250 -29.38 -20.26 -18.06
CA SER A 250 -29.75 -19.67 -19.35
C SER A 250 -29.15 -18.27 -19.56
N LEU A 251 -28.73 -17.99 -20.79
CA LEU A 251 -28.33 -16.68 -21.30
C LEU A 251 -29.44 -16.14 -22.18
N VAL A 252 -30.00 -14.99 -21.80
CA VAL A 252 -31.08 -14.35 -22.56
C VAL A 252 -30.56 -13.06 -23.17
N ALA A 253 -30.70 -12.89 -24.47
CA ALA A 253 -30.39 -11.64 -25.15
C ALA A 253 -31.69 -10.91 -25.50
N ILE A 254 -31.79 -9.65 -25.06
CA ILE A 254 -32.92 -8.77 -25.36
C ILE A 254 -32.41 -7.43 -25.91
N THR A 255 -33.25 -6.75 -26.67
CA THR A 255 -33.00 -5.39 -27.15
C THR A 255 -33.25 -4.36 -26.05
N LYS A 256 -32.84 -3.10 -26.28
CA LYS A 256 -33.04 -1.97 -25.34
C LYS A 256 -34.50 -1.67 -24.97
N ASP A 257 -35.46 -2.06 -25.82
CA ASP A 257 -36.90 -1.93 -25.58
C ASP A 257 -37.52 -3.17 -24.87
N GLY A 258 -36.70 -4.18 -24.57
CA GLY A 258 -37.11 -5.40 -23.89
C GLY A 258 -37.69 -6.47 -24.82
N SER A 259 -37.48 -6.37 -26.13
CA SER A 259 -37.86 -7.41 -27.08
C SER A 259 -36.85 -8.56 -27.07
N LEU A 260 -37.33 -9.80 -27.12
CA LEU A 260 -36.47 -10.99 -27.13
C LEU A 260 -35.70 -11.10 -28.45
N LYS A 261 -34.38 -11.33 -28.38
CA LYS A 261 -33.57 -11.73 -29.54
C LYS A 261 -33.44 -13.25 -29.58
N TRP A 262 -32.96 -13.85 -28.50
CA TRP A 262 -32.74 -15.29 -28.38
C TRP A 262 -32.57 -15.70 -26.92
N VAL A 263 -32.73 -17.01 -26.65
CA VAL A 263 -32.44 -17.67 -25.38
C VAL A 263 -31.53 -18.86 -25.65
N LYS A 264 -30.50 -19.04 -24.83
CA LYS A 264 -29.69 -20.25 -24.77
C LYS A 264 -29.75 -20.84 -23.38
N THR A 265 -30.09 -22.11 -23.28
CA THR A 265 -30.23 -22.83 -22.01
C THR A 265 -29.29 -24.03 -22.01
N SER A 266 -28.48 -24.13 -20.96
CA SER A 266 -27.53 -25.23 -20.79
C SER A 266 -28.28 -26.54 -20.55
N PRO A 267 -27.99 -27.61 -21.32
CA PRO A 267 -28.54 -28.93 -21.05
C PRO A 267 -28.09 -29.51 -19.70
N GLU A 268 -26.97 -29.04 -19.15
CA GLU A 268 -26.42 -29.44 -17.84
C GLU A 268 -27.20 -28.86 -16.66
N GLY A 269 -28.14 -27.94 -16.89
CA GLY A 269 -28.92 -27.28 -15.85
C GLY A 269 -28.14 -26.23 -15.04
N TRP A 270 -26.91 -25.94 -15.43
CA TRP A 270 -26.07 -24.87 -14.89
C TRP A 270 -25.29 -24.23 -16.02
N MET A 271 -25.15 -22.90 -15.98
CA MET A 271 -24.39 -22.15 -16.96
C MET A 271 -23.52 -21.12 -16.24
N SER A 272 -22.21 -21.34 -16.27
CA SER A 272 -21.22 -20.41 -15.72
C SER A 272 -20.45 -19.75 -16.85
N PRO A 273 -20.39 -18.40 -16.91
CA PRO A 273 -19.42 -17.76 -17.78
C PRO A 273 -18.01 -18.12 -17.36
N ILE A 274 -17.14 -18.37 -18.34
CA ILE A 274 -15.72 -18.62 -18.11
C ILE A 274 -14.98 -17.28 -17.96
N TYR A 275 -15.32 -16.27 -18.77
CA TYR A 275 -14.57 -14.99 -18.85
C TYR A 275 -15.44 -13.75 -18.56
N GLY A 276 -16.21 -13.81 -17.48
CA GLY A 276 -17.11 -12.72 -17.10
C GLY A 276 -18.37 -12.63 -17.97
N TYR A 277 -19.13 -11.55 -17.79
CA TYR A 277 -20.50 -11.45 -18.28
C TYR A 277 -20.64 -10.66 -19.60
N LEU A 278 -19.54 -10.33 -20.27
CA LEU A 278 -19.52 -9.59 -21.55
C LEU A 278 -18.92 -10.47 -22.65
N PRO A 279 -19.33 -10.27 -23.91
CA PRO A 279 -18.72 -10.98 -25.02
C PRO A 279 -17.26 -10.52 -25.23
N ASP A 280 -16.45 -11.38 -25.85
CA ASP A 280 -15.11 -11.01 -26.29
C ASP A 280 -15.14 -10.02 -27.48
N ALA A 281 -13.96 -9.60 -27.94
CA ALA A 281 -13.83 -8.66 -29.07
C ALA A 281 -14.39 -9.21 -30.40
N GLN A 282 -14.64 -10.52 -30.49
CA GLN A 282 -15.25 -11.20 -31.63
C GLN A 282 -16.77 -11.40 -31.44
N GLY A 283 -17.35 -10.94 -30.33
CA GLY A 283 -18.78 -11.08 -30.05
C GLY A 283 -19.16 -12.49 -29.55
N ARG A 284 -18.31 -13.12 -28.74
CA ARG A 284 -18.52 -14.50 -28.26
C ARG A 284 -18.53 -14.58 -26.74
N PHE A 285 -19.42 -15.41 -26.20
CA PHE A 285 -19.49 -15.82 -24.81
C PHE A 285 -18.99 -17.25 -24.69
N PHE A 286 -18.13 -17.50 -23.71
CA PHE A 286 -17.70 -18.85 -23.36
C PHE A 286 -18.34 -19.23 -22.04
N VAL A 287 -19.16 -20.28 -22.07
CA VAL A 287 -19.89 -20.76 -20.90
C VAL A 287 -19.68 -22.26 -20.71
N SER A 288 -19.79 -22.73 -19.47
CA SER A 288 -19.63 -24.14 -19.12
C SER A 288 -20.62 -24.56 -18.04
N GLY A 289 -20.92 -25.86 -17.99
CA GLY A 289 -21.76 -26.52 -16.99
C GLY A 289 -21.23 -26.45 -15.54
N GLY A 290 -20.03 -25.92 -15.32
CA GLY A 290 -19.49 -25.66 -13.98
C GLY A 290 -18.56 -26.76 -13.44
N ASP A 291 -18.53 -27.93 -14.07
CA ASP A 291 -17.54 -28.97 -13.78
C ASP A 291 -16.38 -28.91 -14.77
N VAL A 292 -15.18 -29.33 -14.33
CA VAL A 292 -13.99 -29.43 -15.19
C VAL A 292 -14.15 -30.37 -16.40
N ASN A 293 -15.20 -31.19 -16.39
CA ASN A 293 -15.55 -32.13 -17.44
C ASN A 293 -16.76 -31.68 -18.28
N SER A 294 -17.40 -30.55 -17.95
CA SER A 294 -18.51 -30.02 -18.74
C SER A 294 -18.01 -29.45 -20.07
N PRO A 295 -18.75 -29.63 -21.18
CA PRO A 295 -18.37 -29.03 -22.45
C PRO A 295 -18.36 -27.50 -22.36
N ILE A 296 -17.61 -26.87 -23.27
CA ILE A 296 -17.57 -25.41 -23.38
C ILE A 296 -18.49 -25.00 -24.52
N HIS A 297 -19.50 -24.21 -24.19
CA HIS A 297 -20.41 -23.61 -25.17
C HIS A 297 -19.89 -22.22 -25.55
N ILE A 298 -19.67 -22.04 -26.85
CA ILE A 298 -19.34 -20.76 -27.47
C ILE A 298 -20.64 -20.20 -28.04
N ILE A 299 -21.18 -19.16 -27.41
CA ILE A 299 -22.43 -18.51 -27.82
C ILE A 299 -22.08 -17.16 -28.44
N THR A 300 -22.49 -16.90 -29.67
CA THR A 300 -22.24 -15.63 -30.35
C THR A 300 -23.33 -14.60 -30.05
N VAL A 301 -23.04 -13.30 -30.20
CA VAL A 301 -23.99 -12.20 -29.91
C VAL A 301 -25.29 -12.25 -30.73
N ASP A 302 -25.28 -12.92 -31.88
CA ASP A 302 -26.43 -13.20 -32.76
C ASP A 302 -27.18 -14.50 -32.39
N GLY A 303 -26.68 -15.27 -31.41
CA GLY A 303 -27.35 -16.46 -30.88
C GLY A 303 -26.89 -17.77 -31.52
N GLY A 304 -25.86 -17.75 -32.36
CA GLY A 304 -25.15 -18.95 -32.79
C GLY A 304 -24.52 -19.67 -31.59
N GLU A 305 -24.40 -20.99 -31.68
CA GLU A 305 -23.83 -21.80 -30.61
C GLU A 305 -22.97 -22.92 -31.20
N THR A 306 -21.77 -23.07 -30.65
CA THR A 306 -20.83 -24.16 -30.95
C THR A 306 -20.41 -24.81 -29.64
N ILE A 307 -20.43 -26.13 -29.58
CA ILE A 307 -20.08 -26.90 -28.37
C ILE A 307 -18.71 -27.54 -28.58
N LEU A 308 -17.82 -27.34 -27.63
CA LEU A 308 -16.52 -28.00 -27.56
C LEU A 308 -16.57 -29.13 -26.54
N GLU A 309 -16.55 -30.36 -27.06
CA GLU A 309 -16.63 -31.61 -26.27
C GLU A 309 -15.30 -31.98 -25.59
N ASN A 310 -14.16 -31.48 -26.10
CA ASN A 310 -12.84 -31.77 -25.55
C ASN A 310 -12.39 -30.70 -24.56
N ASN A 311 -12.30 -31.07 -23.27
CA ASN A 311 -11.85 -30.23 -22.16
C ASN A 311 -10.33 -30.05 -22.06
N THR A 312 -9.67 -29.71 -23.17
CA THR A 312 -8.25 -29.35 -23.18
C THR A 312 -7.99 -28.02 -22.45
N MET A 313 -8.98 -27.13 -22.39
CA MET A 313 -8.89 -25.85 -21.69
C MET A 313 -9.35 -25.98 -20.24
N ARG A 314 -8.43 -25.83 -19.27
CA ARG A 314 -8.82 -25.76 -17.86
C ARG A 314 -9.49 -24.42 -17.55
N ILE A 315 -10.76 -24.49 -17.18
CA ILE A 315 -11.71 -23.38 -17.03
C ILE A 315 -11.29 -22.35 -15.96
N ASN A 316 -10.58 -22.76 -14.91
CA ASN A 316 -10.36 -21.90 -13.73
C ASN A 316 -9.22 -20.88 -13.86
N THR A 317 -8.33 -21.00 -14.86
CA THR A 317 -7.09 -20.19 -14.95
C THR A 317 -6.94 -19.48 -16.29
N ALA A 318 -7.94 -19.62 -17.17
CA ALA A 318 -7.79 -19.19 -18.53
C ALA A 318 -8.02 -17.68 -18.70
N ASN A 319 -7.36 -17.06 -19.69
CA ASN A 319 -7.68 -15.73 -20.21
C ASN A 319 -7.72 -15.78 -21.74
N ILE A 320 -8.71 -15.14 -22.37
CA ILE A 320 -8.83 -15.08 -23.84
C ILE A 320 -8.42 -13.71 -24.35
N LYS A 321 -7.57 -13.67 -25.38
CA LYS A 321 -7.27 -12.47 -26.16
C LYS A 321 -7.10 -12.83 -27.63
N ASN A 322 -7.71 -12.06 -28.52
CA ASN A 322 -7.59 -12.20 -29.98
C ASN A 322 -7.87 -13.63 -30.49
N GLY A 323 -8.88 -14.31 -29.95
CA GLY A 323 -9.22 -15.67 -30.38
C GLY A 323 -8.34 -16.78 -29.81
N VAL A 324 -7.38 -16.47 -28.92
CA VAL A 324 -6.52 -17.46 -28.26
C VAL A 324 -6.82 -17.50 -26.77
N ALA A 325 -7.00 -18.71 -26.22
CA ALA A 325 -7.18 -18.98 -24.81
C ALA A 325 -5.85 -19.43 -24.19
N TYR A 326 -5.41 -18.74 -23.15
CA TYR A 326 -4.20 -19.09 -22.40
C TYR A 326 -4.60 -19.64 -21.05
N SER A 327 -4.12 -20.81 -20.65
CA SER A 327 -4.50 -21.48 -19.40
C SER A 327 -3.30 -22.08 -18.67
N THR A 328 -3.47 -22.38 -17.38
CA THR A 328 -2.48 -23.10 -16.57
C THR A 328 -3.03 -24.39 -15.99
N ASP A 329 -2.19 -25.41 -15.82
CA ASP A 329 -2.59 -26.71 -15.27
C ASP A 329 -2.70 -26.75 -13.73
N VAL A 330 -2.38 -25.65 -13.06
CA VAL A 330 -2.46 -25.49 -11.60
C VAL A 330 -3.91 -25.42 -11.14
N ASN A 331 -4.25 -26.23 -10.13
CA ASN A 331 -5.54 -26.15 -9.44
C ASN A 331 -5.44 -25.18 -8.27
N ASP A 332 -6.16 -24.05 -8.33
CA ASP A 332 -6.21 -23.01 -7.30
C ASP A 332 -6.79 -23.46 -5.93
N VAL A 333 -7.22 -24.72 -5.77
CA VAL A 333 -8.18 -25.11 -4.71
C VAL A 333 -7.81 -26.39 -3.93
N GLY A 334 -6.55 -26.82 -3.89
CA GLY A 334 -6.24 -27.99 -3.05
C GLY A 334 -4.78 -28.23 -2.71
N ASP A 335 -4.51 -28.42 -1.41
CA ASP A 335 -3.23 -28.87 -0.90
C ASP A 335 -2.94 -30.30 -1.38
N ARG A 336 -1.94 -30.45 -2.26
CA ARG A 336 -1.45 -31.76 -2.71
C ARG A 336 -0.42 -32.28 -1.74
N GLN A 337 -0.46 -33.57 -1.38
CA GLN A 337 0.66 -34.20 -0.68
C GLN A 337 1.81 -34.48 -1.65
N VAL A 338 3.02 -34.05 -1.30
CA VAL A 338 4.27 -34.26 -2.09
C VAL A 338 5.31 -35.03 -1.28
N ALA A 339 6.32 -35.59 -1.96
CA ALA A 339 7.27 -36.51 -1.34
C ALA A 339 8.22 -35.80 -0.36
N ASN A 340 8.63 -34.57 -0.67
CA ASN A 340 9.51 -33.76 0.17
C ASN A 340 9.35 -32.25 -0.14
N LEU A 341 9.98 -31.40 0.65
CA LEU A 341 9.89 -29.93 0.52
C LEU A 341 10.35 -29.41 -0.85
N TYR A 342 11.32 -30.04 -1.50
CA TYR A 342 11.89 -29.59 -2.78
C TYR A 342 11.21 -30.22 -4.01
N ASP A 343 10.19 -31.07 -3.80
CA ASP A 343 9.39 -31.68 -4.85
C ASP A 343 8.30 -30.69 -5.33
N PHE A 344 8.72 -29.70 -6.10
CA PHE A 344 7.83 -28.69 -6.66
C PHE A 344 7.06 -29.25 -7.86
N GLN A 345 5.73 -29.12 -7.83
CA GLN A 345 4.92 -29.48 -8.99
C GLN A 345 5.28 -28.60 -10.20
N PRO A 346 5.38 -29.18 -11.41
CA PRO A 346 5.59 -28.39 -12.61
C PRO A 346 4.35 -27.56 -12.89
N VAL A 347 4.55 -26.31 -13.32
CA VAL A 347 3.47 -25.43 -13.78
C VAL A 347 3.54 -25.38 -15.29
N LYS A 348 2.48 -25.83 -15.97
CA LYS A 348 2.35 -25.74 -17.43
C LYS A 348 1.43 -24.60 -17.81
N VAL A 349 1.81 -23.93 -18.88
CA VAL A 349 1.04 -22.88 -19.52
C VAL A 349 0.78 -23.30 -20.95
N SER A 350 -0.47 -23.25 -21.39
CA SER A 350 -0.86 -23.66 -22.73
C SER A 350 -1.68 -22.59 -23.41
N ALA A 351 -1.43 -22.40 -24.70
CA ALA A 351 -2.27 -21.59 -25.58
C ALA A 351 -3.10 -22.51 -26.48
N HIS A 352 -4.37 -22.17 -26.64
CA HIS A 352 -5.32 -22.91 -27.46
C HIS A 352 -6.10 -21.96 -28.35
N TYR A 353 -6.46 -22.39 -29.56
CA TYR A 353 -7.46 -21.68 -30.32
C TYR A 353 -8.79 -21.73 -29.56
N SER A 354 -9.34 -20.57 -29.23
CA SER A 354 -10.57 -20.49 -28.44
C SER A 354 -11.78 -21.14 -29.13
N GLU A 355 -11.77 -21.22 -30.47
CA GLU A 355 -12.86 -21.77 -31.27
C GLU A 355 -12.88 -23.29 -31.35
N THR A 356 -11.71 -23.93 -31.26
CA THR A 356 -11.58 -25.37 -31.49
C THR A 356 -11.04 -26.11 -30.27
N GLY A 357 -10.45 -25.40 -29.31
CA GLY A 357 -9.70 -25.97 -28.20
C GLY A 357 -8.36 -26.60 -28.60
N GLU A 358 -7.98 -26.52 -29.88
CA GLU A 358 -6.72 -27.06 -30.39
C GLU A 358 -5.54 -26.31 -29.77
N GLN A 359 -4.57 -27.07 -29.24
CA GLN A 359 -3.38 -26.51 -28.62
C GLN A 359 -2.44 -25.92 -29.67
N ILE A 360 -2.08 -24.65 -29.50
CA ILE A 360 -1.09 -23.94 -30.32
C ILE A 360 0.31 -24.27 -29.81
N TRP A 361 0.54 -24.07 -28.51
CA TRP A 361 1.81 -24.35 -27.84
C TRP A 361 1.59 -24.66 -26.36
N GLN A 362 2.59 -25.28 -25.74
CA GLN A 362 2.65 -25.51 -24.29
C GLN A 362 4.07 -25.27 -23.80
N TYR A 363 4.19 -24.53 -22.70
CA TYR A 363 5.43 -24.27 -22.01
C TYR A 363 5.37 -24.80 -20.58
N THR A 364 6.42 -25.53 -20.15
CA THR A 364 6.55 -25.99 -18.75
C THR A 364 7.51 -25.06 -18.02
N ILE A 365 7.02 -24.35 -17.01
CA ILE A 365 7.81 -23.44 -16.19
C ILE A 365 8.76 -24.27 -15.32
N PRO A 366 10.08 -24.11 -15.45
CA PRO A 366 11.03 -24.77 -14.57
C PRO A 366 10.98 -24.15 -13.17
N ALA A 367 11.28 -24.93 -12.14
CA ALA A 367 11.47 -24.39 -10.79
C ALA A 367 12.61 -23.35 -10.82
N GLY A 368 12.28 -22.11 -10.50
CA GLY A 368 13.23 -21.01 -10.44
C GLY A 368 14.07 -21.03 -9.16
N LYS A 369 14.44 -19.85 -8.68
CA LYS A 369 15.13 -19.69 -7.40
C LYS A 369 14.25 -20.20 -6.25
N VAL A 370 14.77 -21.17 -5.50
CA VAL A 370 14.11 -21.74 -4.33
C VAL A 370 14.49 -20.96 -3.06
N TYR A 371 13.50 -20.73 -2.22
CA TYR A 371 13.63 -20.12 -0.90
C TYR A 371 13.24 -21.16 0.15
N ALA A 372 13.99 -21.23 1.25
CA ALA A 372 13.75 -22.14 2.36
C ALA A 372 13.73 -21.35 3.67
N ILE A 373 12.65 -21.45 4.43
CA ILE A 373 12.40 -20.64 5.63
C ILE A 373 11.65 -21.43 6.71
N ARG A 374 11.55 -20.85 7.91
CA ARG A 374 10.63 -21.26 8.97
C ARG A 374 9.72 -20.08 9.29
N PRO A 375 8.59 -19.93 8.57
CA PRO A 375 7.79 -18.72 8.65
C PRO A 375 7.09 -18.61 10.00
N ASP A 376 6.85 -17.39 10.49
CA ASP A 376 5.82 -17.18 11.49
C ASP A 376 4.40 -17.35 10.89
N ALA A 377 3.36 -17.21 11.71
CA ALA A 377 1.98 -17.36 11.23
C ALA A 377 1.59 -16.29 10.18
N HIS A 378 2.14 -15.09 10.26
CA HIS A 378 1.86 -14.01 9.31
C HIS A 378 2.53 -14.27 7.96
N GLU A 379 3.82 -14.61 7.98
CA GLU A 379 4.60 -14.98 6.80
C GLU A 379 4.01 -16.20 6.09
N PHE A 380 3.57 -17.21 6.84
CA PHE A 380 2.95 -18.41 6.29
C PHE A 380 1.70 -18.08 5.48
N ASN A 381 0.79 -17.27 6.04
CA ASN A 381 -0.43 -16.82 5.35
C ASN A 381 -0.14 -16.02 4.07
N ILE A 382 0.96 -15.27 4.04
CA ILE A 382 1.40 -14.55 2.83
C ILE A 382 1.89 -15.54 1.76
N ILE A 383 2.70 -16.53 2.15
CA ILE A 383 3.35 -17.48 1.25
C ILE A 383 2.34 -18.48 0.67
N THR A 384 1.46 -19.04 1.49
CA THR A 384 0.49 -20.04 1.03
C THR A 384 -0.74 -19.40 0.42
N ASN A 385 -0.96 -18.10 0.61
CA ASN A 385 -2.20 -17.42 0.22
C ASN A 385 -3.48 -18.08 0.79
N SER A 386 -3.38 -19.00 1.75
CA SER A 386 -4.49 -19.84 2.20
C SER A 386 -5.26 -19.23 3.38
N TYR A 387 -6.58 -19.47 3.40
CA TYR A 387 -7.45 -19.26 4.56
C TYR A 387 -7.43 -20.52 5.45
N GLU A 388 -6.25 -20.98 5.90
CA GLU A 388 -6.17 -22.00 6.95
C GLU A 388 -5.86 -21.36 8.33
N PRO A 389 -6.76 -20.55 8.93
CA PRO A 389 -6.62 -20.19 10.33
C PRO A 389 -6.92 -21.38 11.27
N ALA A 390 -7.44 -22.49 10.74
CA ALA A 390 -7.94 -23.61 11.54
C ALA A 390 -6.86 -24.48 12.20
N PHE A 391 -5.59 -24.38 11.75
CA PHE A 391 -4.49 -25.12 12.38
C PHE A 391 -3.23 -24.29 12.63
N SER A 392 -3.26 -22.97 12.41
CA SER A 392 -2.44 -22.07 13.23
C SER A 392 -3.08 -22.08 14.62
N VAL A 393 -2.87 -23.17 15.37
CA VAL A 393 -3.05 -23.15 16.82
C VAL A 393 -2.40 -21.85 17.27
N GLU A 394 -3.02 -21.10 18.19
CA GLU A 394 -2.33 -20.08 18.95
C GLU A 394 -1.14 -20.79 19.65
N ALA A 395 -0.04 -20.97 18.93
CA ALA A 395 1.01 -21.95 19.17
C ALA A 395 1.96 -21.50 20.30
N ASN A 396 1.45 -20.63 21.17
CA ASN A 396 2.12 -20.24 22.40
C ASN A 396 1.63 -21.05 23.60
N GLU A 397 0.55 -21.83 23.50
CA GLU A 397 0.00 -22.52 24.68
C GLU A 397 0.28 -24.04 24.73
N THR A 398 0.33 -24.75 23.59
CA THR A 398 0.56 -26.21 23.57
C THR A 398 1.84 -26.56 22.79
N PRO A 399 2.86 -27.18 23.43
CA PRO A 399 4.01 -27.76 22.75
C PRO A 399 3.59 -28.71 21.61
N ALA A 400 4.28 -28.64 20.46
CA ALA A 400 3.97 -29.47 19.28
C ALA A 400 3.86 -30.97 19.61
N ASP A 401 4.68 -31.47 20.54
CA ASP A 401 4.66 -32.87 20.99
C ASP A 401 3.36 -33.24 21.74
N GLU A 402 2.80 -32.32 22.53
CA GLU A 402 1.52 -32.53 23.22
C GLU A 402 0.36 -32.60 22.22
N TRP A 403 0.36 -31.76 21.17
CA TRP A 403 -0.64 -31.81 20.10
C TRP A 403 -0.66 -33.15 19.37
N TYR A 404 0.53 -33.71 19.07
CA TYR A 404 0.64 -35.03 18.46
C TYR A 404 0.12 -36.12 19.40
N GLN A 405 0.49 -36.08 20.68
CA GLN A 405 0.05 -37.05 21.69
C GLN A 405 -1.46 -37.04 21.90
N GLU A 406 -2.08 -35.86 22.04
CA GLU A 406 -3.53 -35.71 22.22
C GLU A 406 -4.36 -36.31 21.07
N ARG A 407 -3.78 -36.37 19.86
CA ARG A 407 -4.46 -36.86 18.65
C ARG A 407 -3.98 -38.26 18.22
N GLY A 408 -3.20 -38.94 19.06
CA GLY A 408 -2.67 -40.27 18.75
C GLY A 408 -1.72 -40.30 17.55
N MET A 409 -1.14 -39.17 17.19
CA MET A 409 -0.17 -39.03 16.11
C MET A 409 1.26 -39.08 16.67
N LYS A 410 2.23 -39.55 15.88
CA LYS A 410 3.64 -39.58 16.30
C LYS A 410 4.32 -38.28 15.91
N PRO A 411 5.09 -37.63 16.80
CA PRO A 411 5.98 -36.54 16.42
C PRO A 411 6.86 -36.97 15.23
N GLY A 412 6.90 -36.13 14.19
CA GLY A 412 7.58 -36.45 12.92
C GLY A 412 6.72 -37.16 11.86
N SER A 413 5.42 -37.40 12.10
CA SER A 413 4.50 -37.88 11.05
C SER A 413 4.01 -36.76 10.11
N GLN A 414 4.81 -35.71 9.91
CA GLN A 414 4.44 -34.56 9.09
C GLN A 414 4.34 -35.00 7.63
N ILE A 415 3.22 -34.69 7.00
CA ILE A 415 3.12 -34.77 5.54
C ILE A 415 3.58 -33.44 4.95
N ILE A 416 4.12 -33.47 3.73
CA ILE A 416 4.42 -32.24 3.02
C ILE A 416 3.22 -31.90 2.15
N LYS A 417 2.58 -30.77 2.44
CA LYS A 417 1.54 -30.19 1.58
C LYS A 417 2.19 -29.24 0.58
N SER A 418 1.64 -29.20 -0.62
CA SER A 418 2.04 -28.33 -1.73
C SER A 418 0.84 -27.51 -2.16
N HIS A 419 1.08 -26.20 -2.25
CA HIS A 419 0.13 -25.23 -2.76
C HIS A 419 0.76 -24.52 -3.94
N ALA A 420 0.04 -24.40 -5.05
CA ALA A 420 0.50 -23.65 -6.21
C ALA A 420 -0.58 -22.70 -6.70
N ILE A 421 -0.13 -21.55 -7.18
CA ILE A 421 -0.95 -20.53 -7.80
C ILE A 421 -0.25 -20.10 -9.08
N ALA A 422 -1.01 -19.94 -10.16
CA ALA A 422 -0.50 -19.33 -11.37
C ALA A 422 -1.58 -18.44 -12.00
N TRP A 423 -1.15 -17.31 -12.58
CA TRP A 423 -2.01 -16.41 -13.33
C TRP A 423 -1.36 -16.04 -14.64
N VAL A 424 -2.18 -15.90 -15.67
CA VAL A 424 -1.75 -15.53 -17.02
C VAL A 424 -2.36 -14.19 -17.39
N VAL A 425 -1.57 -13.30 -17.95
CA VAL A 425 -2.00 -12.00 -18.47
C VAL A 425 -1.51 -11.89 -19.93
N PRO A 426 -2.40 -12.05 -20.92
CA PRO A 426 -2.03 -11.90 -22.32
C PRO A 426 -1.87 -10.42 -22.70
N GLY A 427 -0.64 -10.05 -23.08
CA GLY A 427 -0.26 -8.74 -23.62
C GLY A 427 -0.48 -8.66 -25.13
N ASN A 428 0.17 -7.72 -25.81
CA ASN A 428 0.00 -7.55 -27.27
C ASN A 428 0.74 -8.63 -28.08
N ASN A 429 2.02 -8.87 -27.74
CA ASN A 429 2.87 -9.88 -28.37
C ASN A 429 3.51 -10.82 -27.34
N THR A 430 3.13 -10.70 -26.07
CA THR A 430 3.78 -11.40 -24.96
C THR A 430 2.71 -11.91 -24.00
N VAL A 431 2.90 -13.13 -23.51
CA VAL A 431 2.06 -13.73 -22.46
C VAL A 431 2.84 -13.69 -21.17
N TYR A 432 2.34 -12.93 -20.19
CA TYR A 432 2.96 -12.86 -18.88
C TYR A 432 2.34 -13.89 -17.95
N VAL A 433 3.17 -14.64 -17.25
CA VAL A 433 2.75 -15.69 -16.34
C VAL A 433 3.43 -15.49 -15.01
N SER A 434 2.65 -15.25 -13.97
CA SER A 434 3.14 -15.38 -12.61
C SER A 434 2.86 -16.79 -12.11
N TYR A 435 3.83 -17.41 -11.47
CA TYR A 435 3.64 -18.67 -10.78
C TYR A 435 4.23 -18.59 -9.38
N TRP A 436 3.66 -19.39 -8.48
CA TRP A 436 4.09 -19.52 -7.11
C TRP A 436 3.78 -20.92 -6.64
N VAL A 437 4.78 -21.64 -6.15
CA VAL A 437 4.62 -22.98 -5.57
C VAL A 437 5.28 -22.97 -4.20
N SER A 438 4.52 -23.34 -3.17
CA SER A 438 4.98 -23.45 -1.79
C SER A 438 4.72 -24.86 -1.25
N ASN A 439 5.75 -25.48 -0.69
CA ASN A 439 5.69 -26.76 0.01
C ASN A 439 5.97 -26.52 1.49
N TYR A 440 5.21 -27.16 2.38
CA TYR A 440 5.37 -26.97 3.84
C TYR A 440 5.03 -28.23 4.62
N GLU A 441 5.65 -28.35 5.80
CA GLU A 441 5.32 -29.38 6.78
C GLU A 441 3.93 -29.15 7.37
N TYR A 442 3.09 -30.18 7.34
CA TYR A 442 1.75 -30.18 7.91
C TYR A 442 1.61 -31.25 9.01
N PRO A 443 1.00 -30.94 10.17
CA PRO A 443 0.48 -29.63 10.58
C PRO A 443 1.57 -28.56 10.70
N PHE A 444 1.19 -27.31 10.42
CA PHE A 444 2.12 -26.18 10.43
C PHE A 444 2.26 -25.60 11.84
N PHE A 445 3.50 -25.41 12.29
CA PHE A 445 3.85 -24.76 13.55
C PHE A 445 4.68 -23.50 13.28
N ALA A 446 4.14 -22.34 13.64
CA ALA A 446 4.78 -21.04 13.40
C ALA A 446 6.21 -20.98 13.99
N GLY A 447 7.17 -20.54 13.17
CA GLY A 447 8.59 -20.43 13.51
C GLY A 447 9.34 -21.77 13.63
N ARG A 448 8.65 -22.92 13.48
CA ARG A 448 9.24 -24.26 13.65
C ARG A 448 9.17 -25.11 12.38
N SER A 449 8.01 -25.12 11.71
CA SER A 449 7.81 -25.89 10.49
C SER A 449 8.62 -25.32 9.34
N ASN A 450 9.24 -26.21 8.57
CA ASN A 450 9.95 -25.81 7.37
C ASN A 450 8.96 -25.56 6.21
N CYS A 451 9.23 -24.51 5.47
CA CYS A 451 8.53 -24.17 4.24
C CYS A 451 9.53 -23.80 3.16
N THR A 452 9.32 -24.31 1.96
CA THR A 452 10.09 -23.97 0.77
C THR A 452 9.17 -23.46 -0.32
N TYR A 453 9.58 -22.42 -1.02
CA TYR A 453 8.79 -21.87 -2.11
C TYR A 453 9.64 -21.41 -3.28
N THR A 454 9.03 -21.36 -4.46
CA THR A 454 9.62 -20.83 -5.68
C THR A 454 8.54 -20.07 -6.45
N GLY A 455 8.93 -19.02 -7.15
CA GLY A 455 7.97 -18.21 -7.88
C GLY A 455 8.58 -16.96 -8.51
N GLY A 456 7.83 -16.40 -9.44
CA GLY A 456 8.25 -15.26 -10.23
C GLY A 456 7.35 -15.02 -11.43
N ILE A 457 7.85 -14.22 -12.36
CA ILE A 457 7.16 -13.85 -13.59
C ILE A 457 7.94 -14.38 -14.78
N TYR A 458 7.24 -14.97 -15.73
CA TYR A 458 7.72 -15.42 -17.03
C TYR A 458 7.03 -14.61 -18.11
N ALA A 459 7.76 -14.23 -19.14
CA ALA A 459 7.23 -13.65 -20.36
C ALA A 459 7.50 -14.60 -21.51
N LEU A 460 6.42 -15.06 -22.15
CA LEU A 460 6.48 -15.99 -23.27
C LEU A 460 6.06 -15.27 -24.55
N ASP A 461 6.66 -15.63 -25.68
CA ASP A 461 6.20 -15.16 -26.97
C ASP A 461 4.79 -15.68 -27.23
N MET A 462 3.92 -14.80 -27.72
CA MET A 462 2.52 -15.13 -27.89
C MET A 462 2.26 -16.14 -29.02
N ALA A 463 3.11 -16.18 -30.04
CA ALA A 463 2.93 -16.98 -31.24
C ALA A 463 3.35 -18.45 -31.05
N ASP A 464 4.47 -18.72 -30.36
CA ASP A 464 5.03 -20.07 -30.23
C ASP A 464 5.33 -20.49 -28.77
N GLY A 465 5.12 -19.60 -27.80
CA GLY A 465 5.30 -19.88 -26.38
C GLY A 465 6.75 -19.95 -25.91
N HIS A 466 7.74 -19.58 -26.73
CA HIS A 466 9.14 -19.60 -26.29
C HIS A 466 9.40 -18.54 -25.22
N LEU A 467 10.37 -18.81 -24.34
CA LEU A 467 10.71 -17.90 -23.25
C LEU A 467 11.42 -16.65 -23.79
N LEU A 468 10.81 -15.48 -23.57
CA LEU A 468 11.46 -14.19 -23.81
C LEU A 468 12.33 -13.79 -22.63
N TRP A 469 11.76 -13.84 -21.41
CA TRP A 469 12.50 -13.57 -20.18
C TRP A 469 11.79 -14.14 -18.95
N SER A 470 12.53 -14.29 -17.85
CA SER A 470 11.97 -14.63 -16.54
C SER A 470 12.60 -13.81 -15.42
N ARG A 471 11.84 -13.62 -14.32
CA ARG A 471 12.27 -12.83 -13.17
C ARG A 471 11.75 -13.42 -11.86
N PRO A 472 12.63 -13.86 -10.94
CA PRO A 472 12.23 -14.18 -9.58
C PRO A 472 11.73 -12.93 -8.85
N THR A 473 10.61 -13.05 -8.12
CA THR A 473 10.01 -11.92 -7.39
C THR A 473 10.35 -11.95 -5.90
N GLY A 474 10.67 -13.11 -5.33
CA GLY A 474 10.97 -13.31 -3.91
C GLY A 474 9.75 -13.23 -2.97
N SER A 475 8.64 -12.71 -3.47
CA SER A 475 7.33 -12.66 -2.81
C SER A 475 6.23 -12.97 -3.82
N LEU A 476 5.11 -13.53 -3.34
CA LEU A 476 3.95 -13.89 -4.15
C LEU A 476 3.46 -12.66 -4.92
N VAL A 477 3.40 -12.75 -6.24
CA VAL A 477 2.68 -11.74 -7.05
C VAL A 477 1.20 -11.85 -6.68
N ILE A 478 0.48 -10.77 -6.46
CA ILE A 478 -0.94 -10.80 -6.07
C ILE A 478 -1.84 -10.05 -7.05
N ASP A 479 -1.22 -9.31 -7.98
CA ASP A 479 -1.93 -8.60 -9.04
C ASP A 479 -0.96 -8.34 -10.20
N MET A 480 -1.45 -8.43 -11.44
CA MET A 480 -0.71 -8.13 -12.66
C MET A 480 -1.63 -7.51 -13.70
N VAL A 481 -1.13 -6.51 -14.40
CA VAL A 481 -1.82 -5.89 -15.54
C VAL A 481 -0.80 -5.46 -16.59
N GLU A 482 -1.08 -5.81 -17.84
CA GLU A 482 -0.30 -5.40 -19.00
C GLU A 482 -0.99 -4.22 -19.69
N ARG A 483 -0.23 -3.18 -20.02
CA ARG A 483 -0.66 -2.07 -20.87
C ARG A 483 0.49 -1.59 -21.74
N ASN A 484 0.26 -1.51 -23.05
CA ASN A 484 1.18 -0.94 -24.04
C ASN A 484 2.62 -1.47 -23.95
N GLY A 485 2.80 -2.77 -23.68
CA GLY A 485 4.10 -3.42 -23.55
C GLY A 485 4.78 -3.21 -22.18
N THR A 486 4.08 -2.62 -21.22
CA THR A 486 4.52 -2.47 -19.83
C THR A 486 3.70 -3.40 -18.94
N LEU A 487 4.37 -4.27 -18.19
CA LEU A 487 3.77 -5.09 -17.16
C LEU A 487 3.87 -4.38 -15.81
N TYR A 488 2.72 -4.07 -15.22
CA TYR A 488 2.61 -3.62 -13.83
C TYR A 488 2.24 -4.80 -12.96
N TYR A 489 2.91 -4.97 -11.83
CA TYR A 489 2.59 -6.04 -10.90
C TYR A 489 2.85 -5.64 -9.45
N ARG A 490 2.10 -6.28 -8.55
CA ARG A 490 2.22 -6.10 -7.10
C ARG A 490 2.54 -7.42 -6.44
N THR A 491 3.41 -7.41 -5.44
CA THR A 491 3.72 -8.57 -4.60
C THR A 491 3.13 -8.41 -3.20
N ALA A 492 2.92 -9.54 -2.53
CA ALA A 492 2.25 -9.62 -1.23
C ALA A 492 3.01 -8.93 -0.09
N ASP A 493 4.31 -8.69 -0.26
CA ASP A 493 5.16 -7.91 0.65
C ASP A 493 5.02 -6.38 0.47
N GLY A 494 4.08 -5.93 -0.36
CA GLY A 494 3.75 -4.53 -0.59
C GLY A 494 4.60 -3.84 -1.66
N LYS A 495 5.43 -4.57 -2.41
CA LYS A 495 6.18 -3.99 -3.52
C LYS A 495 5.31 -3.89 -4.77
N LEU A 496 5.28 -2.72 -5.37
CA LEU A 496 4.64 -2.46 -6.67
C LEU A 496 5.73 -2.11 -7.68
N SER A 497 5.67 -2.70 -8.88
CA SER A 497 6.71 -2.51 -9.89
C SER A 497 6.13 -2.41 -11.29
N ALA A 498 6.87 -1.73 -12.16
CA ALA A 498 6.63 -1.71 -13.61
C ALA A 498 7.86 -2.26 -14.33
N ILE A 499 7.62 -3.18 -15.28
CA ILE A 499 8.62 -3.75 -16.17
C ILE A 499 8.23 -3.43 -17.60
N GLY A 500 9.13 -2.80 -18.35
CA GLY A 500 8.97 -2.53 -19.77
C GLY A 500 10.05 -3.23 -20.60
N PHE A 501 9.86 -3.20 -21.92
CA PHE A 501 10.79 -3.77 -22.89
C PHE A 501 11.25 -2.72 -23.92
N GLY A 502 12.53 -2.78 -24.33
CA GLY A 502 13.10 -1.92 -25.38
C GLY A 502 13.60 -0.54 -24.92
N ILE A 503 14.13 0.25 -25.88
CA ILE A 503 14.81 1.53 -25.65
C ILE A 503 13.92 2.55 -24.91
N ALA A 504 12.61 2.56 -25.21
CA ALA A 504 11.64 3.42 -24.54
C ALA A 504 11.50 3.08 -23.04
N ALA A 505 11.59 1.79 -22.68
CA ALA A 505 11.56 1.36 -21.28
C ALA A 505 12.82 1.78 -20.53
N GLY A 506 14.00 1.72 -21.17
CA GLY A 506 15.26 2.22 -20.61
C GLY A 506 15.24 3.73 -20.31
N LEU A 507 14.69 4.52 -21.24
CA LEU A 507 14.50 5.97 -21.06
C LEU A 507 13.51 6.29 -19.94
N ALA A 508 12.40 5.55 -19.89
CA ALA A 508 11.38 5.70 -18.86
C ALA A 508 11.89 5.27 -17.47
N ALA A 509 12.76 4.25 -17.39
CA ALA A 509 13.43 3.84 -16.15
C ALA A 509 14.35 4.94 -15.60
N ALA A 510 15.17 5.53 -16.47
CA ALA A 510 16.04 6.64 -16.10
C ALA A 510 15.24 7.88 -15.64
N ALA A 511 14.14 8.20 -16.33
CA ALA A 511 13.23 9.27 -15.95
C ALA A 511 12.53 8.99 -14.61
N GLY A 512 12.03 7.76 -14.41
CA GLY A 512 11.35 7.34 -13.19
C GLY A 512 12.25 7.41 -11.96
N TYR A 513 13.50 6.96 -12.08
CA TYR A 513 14.52 7.10 -11.03
C TYR A 513 14.75 8.56 -10.62
N LEU A 514 14.86 9.46 -11.61
CA LEU A 514 15.07 10.89 -11.39
C LEU A 514 13.83 11.55 -10.75
N CYS A 515 12.63 11.23 -11.22
CA CYS A 515 11.36 11.73 -10.69
C CYS A 515 11.12 11.28 -9.25
N LEU A 516 11.42 10.02 -8.90
CA LEU A 516 11.32 9.52 -7.52
C LEU A 516 12.29 10.25 -6.57
N HIS A 517 13.48 10.60 -7.04
CA HIS A 517 14.45 11.41 -6.27
C HIS A 517 14.04 12.88 -6.14
N VAL A 518 13.41 13.47 -7.15
CA VAL A 518 12.93 14.87 -7.10
C VAL A 518 11.64 14.98 -6.26
N LEU A 519 10.78 13.97 -6.27
CA LEU A 519 9.54 13.94 -5.47
C LEU A 519 9.77 13.57 -4.01
N SER A 520 10.81 12.81 -3.67
CA SER A 520 11.24 12.72 -2.27
C SER A 520 11.63 14.11 -1.75
N ALA A 521 12.27 14.96 -2.56
CA ALA A 521 12.49 16.37 -2.21
C ALA A 521 11.18 17.21 -2.19
N GLY A 522 10.22 16.97 -3.09
CA GLY A 522 8.92 17.66 -3.13
C GLY A 522 7.96 17.30 -1.98
N THR A 523 7.94 16.04 -1.58
CA THR A 523 7.16 15.51 -0.43
C THR A 523 7.72 16.05 0.88
N ILE A 524 9.04 16.15 1.00
CA ILE A 524 9.73 16.83 2.12
C ILE A 524 9.39 18.33 2.15
N THR A 525 9.18 18.97 1.00
CA THR A 525 8.86 20.41 0.92
C THR A 525 7.39 20.71 1.25
N ARG A 526 6.43 19.88 0.80
CA ARG A 526 5.00 20.04 1.12
C ARG A 526 4.66 19.58 2.55
N ALA A 527 5.29 18.53 3.06
CA ALA A 527 5.19 18.14 4.47
C ALA A 527 5.71 19.25 5.40
N ARG A 528 6.85 19.87 5.05
CA ARG A 528 7.34 21.09 5.73
C ARG A 528 6.31 22.22 5.73
N SER A 529 5.64 22.48 4.60
CA SER A 529 4.64 23.56 4.51
C SER A 529 3.37 23.35 5.36
N ARG A 530 2.98 22.09 5.66
CA ARG A 530 1.86 21.79 6.57
C ARG A 530 2.30 21.81 8.05
N ILE A 531 3.56 21.51 8.33
CA ILE A 531 4.14 21.61 9.69
C ILE A 531 4.19 23.09 10.15
N ASP A 532 4.36 24.04 9.23
CA ASP A 532 4.47 25.45 9.59
C ASP A 532 3.11 26.16 9.80
N ARG A 533 1.96 25.48 9.69
CA ARG A 533 0.62 26.10 9.88
C ARG A 533 0.04 26.04 11.30
N ASN A 534 0.77 25.47 12.26
CA ASN A 534 0.28 25.39 13.65
C ASN A 534 1.02 26.41 14.51
N ASP A 535 0.32 27.47 14.91
CA ASP A 535 0.89 28.59 15.66
C ASP A 535 1.49 28.15 17.00
N ASN A 536 0.86 27.21 17.71
CA ASN A 536 1.37 26.68 18.97
C ASN A 536 2.67 25.91 18.78
N ARG A 537 2.77 25.08 17.74
CA ARG A 537 4.01 24.35 17.40
C ARG A 537 5.13 25.30 16.96
N ASN A 538 4.82 26.33 16.18
CA ASN A 538 5.80 27.33 15.76
C ASN A 538 6.32 28.15 16.94
N ARG A 539 5.42 28.58 17.85
CA ARG A 539 5.77 29.26 19.10
C ARG A 539 6.61 28.36 20.00
N LEU A 540 6.30 27.06 20.08
CA LEU A 540 7.07 26.09 20.84
C LEU A 540 8.46 25.86 20.25
N TYR A 541 8.57 25.71 18.93
CA TYR A 541 9.86 25.59 18.26
C TYR A 541 10.73 26.83 18.43
N LYS A 542 10.13 28.02 18.29
CA LYS A 542 10.81 29.30 18.55
C LYS A 542 11.29 29.38 19.99
N LEU A 543 10.47 28.99 20.96
CA LEU A 543 10.86 28.99 22.36
C LEU A 543 12.03 28.04 22.64
N ILE A 544 12.07 26.86 22.02
CA ILE A 544 13.20 25.92 22.14
C ILE A 544 14.48 26.49 21.50
N ALA A 545 14.34 27.28 20.42
CA ALA A 545 15.46 27.96 19.79
C ALA A 545 16.00 29.11 20.67
N ASP A 546 15.10 29.88 21.29
CA ASP A 546 15.45 31.01 22.16
C ASP A 546 15.93 30.54 23.54
N ARG A 547 15.46 29.37 24.00
CA ARG A 547 15.79 28.77 25.31
C ARG A 547 16.17 27.29 25.13
N PRO A 548 17.39 27.01 24.62
CA PRO A 548 17.85 25.65 24.44
C PRO A 548 18.00 24.92 25.78
N GLY A 549 17.65 23.64 25.80
CA GLY A 549 17.75 22.79 26.98
C GLY A 549 16.55 22.91 27.95
N SER A 550 15.46 23.57 27.56
CA SER A 550 14.23 23.61 28.35
C SER A 550 13.57 22.23 28.49
N THR A 551 12.90 22.00 29.61
CA THR A 551 12.12 20.79 29.89
C THR A 551 10.66 20.93 29.45
N LEU A 552 9.94 19.81 29.35
CA LEU A 552 8.50 19.78 29.04
C LEU A 552 7.68 20.73 29.93
N HIS A 553 7.97 20.78 31.24
CA HIS A 553 7.25 21.60 32.19
C HIS A 553 7.60 23.09 32.09
N GLU A 554 8.85 23.43 31.79
CA GLU A 554 9.26 24.83 31.52
C GLU A 554 8.56 25.35 30.27
N LEU A 555 8.56 24.57 29.18
CA LEU A 555 7.89 24.92 27.93
C LEU A 555 6.37 25.08 28.08
N SER A 556 5.74 24.24 28.92
CA SER A 556 4.30 24.31 29.23
C SER A 556 3.94 25.57 30.04
N ARG A 557 4.77 25.97 31.01
CA ARG A 557 4.57 27.19 31.80
C ARG A 557 4.75 28.47 30.98
N GLU A 558 5.74 28.49 30.09
CA GLU A 558 6.09 29.68 29.32
C GLU A 558 5.16 29.95 28.13
N LEU A 559 4.50 28.93 27.58
CA LEU A 559 3.53 29.09 26.49
C LEU A 559 2.06 28.93 26.93
N PRO A 560 1.75 29.18 28.21
CA PRO A 560 0.55 28.71 28.93
C PRO A 560 -0.23 27.57 28.25
N MET A 561 0.46 26.47 27.90
CA MET A 561 -0.13 25.32 27.21
C MET A 561 -0.27 24.15 28.16
N ASN A 562 -1.33 23.34 27.99
CA ASN A 562 -1.45 22.06 28.69
C ASN A 562 -0.24 21.15 28.37
N VAL A 563 0.32 20.50 29.39
CA VAL A 563 1.44 19.54 29.29
C VAL A 563 1.21 18.48 28.20
N GLY A 564 -0.01 17.96 28.06
CA GLY A 564 -0.37 16.99 27.01
C GLY A 564 -0.23 17.58 25.60
N THR A 565 -0.64 18.83 25.41
CA THR A 565 -0.53 19.57 24.15
C THR A 565 0.93 19.85 23.79
N VAL A 566 1.75 20.24 24.78
CA VAL A 566 3.19 20.44 24.56
C VAL A 566 3.87 19.12 24.22
N ARG A 567 3.55 18.03 24.93
CA ARG A 567 4.09 16.68 24.64
C ARG A 567 3.74 16.22 23.22
N TYR A 568 2.50 16.45 22.78
CA TYR A 568 2.08 16.17 21.40
C TYR A 568 2.91 16.97 20.39
N HIS A 569 3.08 18.28 20.60
CA HIS A 569 3.85 19.11 19.66
C HIS A 569 5.34 18.79 19.65
N LEU A 570 5.93 18.43 20.80
CA LEU A 570 7.31 17.95 20.90
C LEU A 570 7.51 16.63 20.16
N LEU A 571 6.57 15.68 20.30
CA LEU A 571 6.58 14.43 19.54
C LEU A 571 6.62 14.71 18.04
N ILE A 572 5.74 15.61 17.56
CA ILE A 572 5.71 15.97 16.13
C ILE A 572 7.01 16.68 15.70
N LEU A 573 7.57 17.59 16.50
CA LEU A 573 8.84 18.26 16.18
C LEU A 573 10.03 17.28 16.17
N SER A 574 10.03 16.30 17.07
CA SER A 574 11.05 15.25 17.18
C SER A 574 11.00 14.28 15.99
N MET A 575 9.80 13.77 15.65
CA MET A 575 9.58 12.93 14.47
C MET A 575 9.96 13.62 13.15
N ASN A 576 9.87 14.94 13.09
CA ASN A 576 10.26 15.73 11.92
C ASN A 576 11.71 16.24 11.97
N HIS A 577 12.52 15.73 12.90
CA HIS A 577 13.93 16.08 13.08
C HIS A 577 14.17 17.60 13.22
N LYS A 578 13.21 18.36 13.76
CA LYS A 578 13.35 19.79 14.04
C LYS A 578 13.98 20.04 15.41
N ILE A 579 13.74 19.14 16.36
CA ILE A 579 14.34 19.16 17.70
C ILE A 579 14.98 17.80 18.01
N THR A 580 15.83 17.78 19.01
CA THR A 580 16.51 16.60 19.53
C THR A 580 16.37 16.60 21.05
N GLU A 581 16.18 15.40 21.60
CA GLU A 581 16.08 15.16 23.03
C GLU A 581 17.45 14.82 23.60
N TYR A 582 17.72 15.29 24.82
CA TYR A 582 18.94 14.98 25.55
C TYR A 582 18.61 14.74 27.02
N THR A 583 19.24 13.71 27.58
CA THR A 583 19.25 13.40 29.00
C THR A 583 20.70 13.26 29.45
N ASP A 584 21.01 13.74 30.66
CA ASP A 584 22.32 13.67 31.29
C ASP A 584 22.37 12.56 32.36
N ASP A 585 21.66 11.46 32.11
CA ASP A 585 21.42 10.32 33.02
C ASP A 585 20.52 10.68 34.22
N THR A 586 19.58 11.61 34.00
CA THR A 586 18.56 11.98 34.99
C THR A 586 17.15 11.78 34.42
N LYS A 587 16.14 11.94 35.30
CA LYS A 587 14.72 11.85 34.91
C LYS A 587 14.23 13.01 34.01
N TYR A 588 15.06 14.02 33.77
CA TYR A 588 14.64 15.22 33.03
C TYR A 588 15.09 15.15 31.58
N VAL A 589 14.12 15.14 30.66
CA VAL A 589 14.36 15.26 29.22
C VAL A 589 14.42 16.75 28.86
N ARG A 590 15.49 17.13 28.15
CA ARG A 590 15.74 18.50 27.68
C ARG A 590 15.69 18.55 26.16
N TYR A 591 15.11 19.62 25.62
CA TYR A 591 14.88 19.78 24.19
C TYR A 591 15.82 20.82 23.59
N PHE A 592 16.38 20.51 22.42
CA PHE A 592 17.29 21.38 21.65
C PHE A 592 16.86 21.42 20.19
N THR A 593 17.18 22.48 19.45
CA THR A 593 16.99 22.50 18.00
C THR A 593 17.95 21.52 17.32
N ASN A 594 17.45 20.83 16.28
CA ASN A 594 18.20 19.83 15.53
C ASN A 594 18.77 20.40 14.23
N SER A 595 19.47 21.54 14.34
CA SER A 595 20.15 22.24 13.24
C SER A 595 21.67 22.00 13.23
N ASN A 596 22.15 20.92 13.86
CA ASN A 596 23.57 20.69 14.19
C ASN A 596 24.23 21.83 14.99
N SER A 597 23.43 22.63 15.71
CA SER A 597 23.90 23.81 16.44
C SER A 597 24.43 23.51 17.85
N TYR A 598 24.32 22.25 18.32
CA TYR A 598 24.78 21.82 19.64
C TYR A 598 25.44 20.45 19.59
N SER A 599 26.73 20.38 19.95
CA SER A 599 27.45 19.13 20.15
C SER A 599 26.95 18.39 21.40
N PRO A 600 27.24 17.08 21.55
CA PRO A 600 26.94 16.35 22.79
C PRO A 600 27.51 17.01 24.05
N GLU A 601 28.73 17.56 23.98
CA GLU A 601 29.35 18.30 25.07
C GLU A 601 28.64 19.64 25.37
N GLU A 602 28.21 20.38 24.34
CA GLU A 602 27.43 21.60 24.55
C GLU A 602 26.08 21.29 25.20
N LYS A 603 25.39 20.21 24.77
CA LYS A 603 24.12 19.78 25.39
C LYS A 603 24.32 19.42 26.86
N LEU A 604 25.42 18.73 27.21
CA LEU A 604 25.78 18.42 28.58
C LEU A 604 25.98 19.68 29.43
N ILE A 605 26.79 20.62 28.96
CA ILE A 605 27.08 21.87 29.68
C ILE A 605 25.80 22.70 29.85
N ILE A 606 24.97 22.82 28.82
CA ILE A 606 23.69 23.53 28.91
C ILE A 606 22.74 22.86 29.90
N ALA A 607 22.68 21.52 29.92
CA ALA A 607 21.85 20.77 30.87
C ALA A 607 22.27 21.01 32.33
N LEU A 608 23.58 21.15 32.59
CA LEU A 608 24.15 21.48 33.89
C LEU A 608 23.92 22.95 34.28
N LEU A 609 24.13 23.89 33.36
CA LEU A 609 23.90 25.33 33.60
C LEU A 609 22.44 25.64 33.95
N ARG A 610 21.49 24.92 33.34
CA ARG A 610 20.05 25.01 33.61
C ARG A 610 19.64 24.50 34.99
N ARG A 611 20.54 23.88 35.76
CA ARG A 611 20.27 23.47 37.13
C ARG A 611 20.93 24.46 38.08
N GLU A 612 20.12 25.14 38.87
CA GLU A 612 20.56 26.23 39.74
C GLU A 612 21.87 25.92 40.50
N SER A 613 21.93 24.80 41.23
CA SER A 613 23.12 24.46 42.03
C SER A 613 24.39 24.20 41.19
N TYR A 614 24.25 23.53 40.04
CA TYR A 614 25.38 23.23 39.16
C TYR A 614 25.78 24.46 38.33
N GLY A 615 24.81 25.23 37.84
CA GLY A 615 25.04 26.47 37.11
C GLY A 615 25.78 27.50 37.95
N ARG A 616 25.32 27.77 39.19
CA ARG A 616 26.01 28.66 40.13
C ARG A 616 27.44 28.18 40.41
N MET A 617 27.64 26.89 40.59
CA MET A 617 28.96 26.30 40.81
C MET A 617 29.90 26.47 39.60
N ILE A 618 29.42 26.17 38.40
CA ILE A 618 30.19 26.33 37.15
C ILE A 618 30.56 27.79 36.94
N LEU A 619 29.66 28.74 37.21
CA LEU A 619 29.94 30.18 37.10
C LEU A 619 31.00 30.65 38.11
N VAL A 620 30.97 30.16 39.35
CA VAL A 620 32.02 30.48 40.34
C VAL A 620 33.37 29.90 39.91
N LEU A 621 33.40 28.65 39.42
CA LEU A 621 34.64 28.01 38.94
C LEU A 621 35.18 28.66 37.67
N LEU A 622 34.33 29.25 36.83
CA LEU A 622 34.73 30.02 35.65
C LEU A 622 35.41 31.34 36.04
N ASN A 623 34.91 32.00 37.09
CA ASN A 623 35.41 33.30 37.56
C ASN A 623 36.54 33.20 38.60
N SER A 624 36.72 32.04 39.24
CA SER A 624 37.73 31.81 40.28
C SER A 624 38.35 30.41 40.10
N PRO A 625 39.15 30.18 39.04
CA PRO A 625 39.80 28.90 38.82
C PRO A 625 40.85 28.63 39.92
N GLY A 626 40.92 27.38 40.40
CA GLY A 626 41.86 27.01 41.46
C GLY A 626 41.34 27.26 42.89
N ILE A 627 40.03 27.43 43.07
CA ILE A 627 39.38 27.63 44.37
C ILE A 627 39.27 26.32 45.17
N THR A 628 39.38 26.39 46.49
CA THR A 628 39.18 25.23 47.38
C THR A 628 37.69 24.96 47.64
N ASN A 629 37.35 23.75 48.12
CA ASN A 629 35.98 23.38 48.47
C ASN A 629 35.35 24.32 49.52
N MET A 630 36.12 24.67 50.56
CA MET A 630 35.72 25.59 51.63
C MET A 630 35.39 26.99 51.09
N GLU A 631 36.23 27.52 50.21
CA GLU A 631 36.00 28.84 49.59
C GLU A 631 34.82 28.81 48.60
N LEU A 632 34.64 27.70 47.87
CA LEU A 632 33.52 27.50 46.96
C LEU A 632 32.18 27.43 47.73
N ALA A 633 32.17 26.74 48.88
CA ALA A 633 31.04 26.71 49.81
C ALA A 633 30.67 28.10 50.34
N ALA A 634 31.68 28.88 50.75
CA ALA A 634 31.48 30.26 51.20
C ALA A 634 30.88 31.15 50.08
N LYS A 635 31.39 31.06 48.85
CA LYS A 635 30.87 31.85 47.71
C LYS A 635 29.46 31.45 47.26
N LEU A 636 29.09 30.17 47.40
CA LEU A 636 27.77 29.67 47.01
C LEU A 636 26.73 29.80 48.14
N GLY A 637 27.14 30.03 49.38
CA GLY A 637 26.25 30.02 50.54
C GLY A 637 25.68 28.63 50.81
N LEU A 638 26.45 27.57 50.54
CA LEU A 638 26.04 26.17 50.67
C LEU A 638 26.94 25.43 51.66
N PRO A 639 26.46 24.38 52.35
CA PRO A 639 27.31 23.52 53.17
C PRO A 639 28.40 22.85 52.34
N GLU A 640 29.62 22.68 52.90
CA GLU A 640 30.74 22.00 52.23
C GLU A 640 30.38 20.58 51.76
N SER A 641 29.49 19.89 52.48
CA SER A 641 29.00 18.55 52.10
C SER A 641 28.16 18.58 50.81
N ALA A 642 27.35 19.62 50.60
CA ALA A 642 26.56 19.81 49.39
C ALA A 642 27.46 20.17 48.19
N VAL A 643 28.44 21.05 48.42
CA VAL A 643 29.44 21.41 47.39
C VAL A 643 30.28 20.21 46.98
N SER A 644 30.74 19.41 47.94
CA SER A 644 31.46 18.15 47.68
C SER A 644 30.65 17.20 46.79
N LYS A 645 29.34 17.07 47.05
CA LYS A 645 28.43 16.23 46.25
C LYS A 645 28.33 16.73 44.81
N TYR A 646 28.15 18.04 44.60
CA TYR A 646 28.05 18.61 43.25
C TYR A 646 29.40 18.55 42.50
N LEU A 647 30.51 18.83 43.17
CA LEU A 647 31.85 18.70 42.61
C LEU A 647 32.14 17.27 42.16
N ARG A 648 31.71 16.27 42.93
CA ARG A 648 31.84 14.86 42.54
C ARG A 648 31.16 14.57 41.21
N VAL A 649 29.91 15.02 41.03
CA VAL A 649 29.17 14.81 39.77
C VAL A 649 29.83 15.53 38.59
N LEU A 650 30.31 16.76 38.79
CA LEU A 650 31.03 17.51 37.75
C LEU A 650 32.39 16.88 37.40
N TYR A 651 33.08 16.31 38.40
CA TYR A 651 34.33 15.59 38.23
C TYR A 651 34.14 14.26 37.48
N GLU A 652 33.12 13.47 37.86
CA GLU A 652 32.75 12.22 37.18
C GLU A 652 32.39 12.46 35.71
N LYS A 653 31.73 13.59 35.40
CA LYS A 653 31.43 14.02 34.02
C LYS A 653 32.61 14.72 33.32
N SER A 654 33.80 14.75 33.93
CA SER A 654 35.04 15.39 33.44
C SER A 654 34.94 16.90 33.16
N VAL A 655 33.88 17.56 33.63
CA VAL A 655 33.67 19.01 33.46
C VAL A 655 34.60 19.80 34.37
N VAL A 656 34.91 19.26 35.56
CA VAL A 656 35.80 19.86 36.55
C VAL A 656 37.03 18.99 36.74
N ALA A 657 38.20 19.62 36.76
CA ALA A 657 39.47 19.00 37.13
C ALA A 657 39.82 19.34 38.59
N ARG A 658 40.43 18.36 39.27
CA ARG A 658 40.93 18.49 40.64
C ARG A 658 42.46 18.47 40.61
N THR A 659 43.08 19.49 41.18
CA THR A 659 44.54 19.54 41.38
C THR A 659 44.85 19.38 42.86
N THR A 660 45.83 18.56 43.20
CA THR A 660 46.31 18.39 44.56
C THR A 660 47.84 18.48 44.55
N GLU A 661 48.38 19.58 45.05
CA GLU A 661 49.82 19.71 45.29
C GLU A 661 50.17 19.15 46.68
N THR A 662 51.36 18.57 46.82
CA THR A 662 51.80 17.91 48.05
C THR A 662 51.71 18.86 49.25
N GLY A 663 50.87 18.53 50.23
CA GLY A 663 50.66 19.32 51.45
C GLY A 663 49.60 20.43 51.37
N GLN A 664 48.94 20.63 50.23
CA GLN A 664 47.88 21.64 50.05
C GLN A 664 46.48 21.03 49.99
N LYS A 665 45.46 21.84 50.32
CA LYS A 665 44.05 21.47 50.14
C LYS A 665 43.74 21.34 48.64
N PRO A 666 42.89 20.38 48.22
CA PRO A 666 42.54 20.22 46.81
C PRO A 666 41.86 21.47 46.24
N THR A 667 42.28 21.88 45.05
CA THR A 667 41.71 23.00 44.31
C THR A 667 40.98 22.50 43.05
N TYR A 668 39.97 23.25 42.64
CA TYR A 668 39.09 22.87 41.54
C TYR A 668 39.08 23.93 40.45
N ARG A 669 39.05 23.48 39.20
CA ARG A 669 38.92 24.34 38.01
C ARG A 669 38.09 23.63 36.95
N ILE A 670 37.47 24.37 36.03
CA ILE A 670 36.89 23.77 34.83
C ILE A 670 38.03 23.12 34.03
N SER A 671 37.83 21.90 33.55
CA SER A 671 38.87 21.20 32.80
C SER A 671 39.17 21.90 31.48
N ASP A 672 40.43 21.81 31.02
CA ASP A 672 40.89 22.52 29.82
C ASP A 672 40.06 22.14 28.56
N ARG A 673 39.55 20.90 28.51
CA ARG A 673 38.61 20.43 27.47
C ARG A 673 37.29 21.18 27.46
N PHE A 674 36.70 21.46 28.62
CA PHE A 674 35.35 22.02 28.73
C PHE A 674 35.35 23.55 28.92
N LEU A 675 36.47 24.17 29.30
CA LEU A 675 36.57 25.61 29.47
C LEU A 675 36.09 26.44 28.25
N PRO A 676 36.51 26.15 27.00
CA PRO A 676 36.00 26.91 25.84
C PRO A 676 34.50 26.67 25.60
N ILE A 677 34.01 25.47 25.87
CA ILE A 677 32.58 25.11 25.70
C ILE A 677 31.72 25.83 26.73
N VAL A 678 32.15 25.88 28.00
CA VAL A 678 31.45 26.61 29.07
C VAL A 678 31.37 28.10 28.74
N LYS A 679 32.47 28.72 28.30
CA LYS A 679 32.45 30.13 27.88
C LYS A 679 31.46 30.39 26.74
N ALA A 680 31.52 29.57 25.69
CA ALA A 680 30.62 29.67 24.55
C ALA A 680 29.13 29.46 24.93
N CYS A 681 28.83 28.54 25.85
CA CYS A 681 27.47 28.33 26.34
C CYS A 681 26.97 29.49 27.21
N CYS A 682 27.84 30.11 28.00
CA CYS A 682 27.51 31.25 28.84
C CYS A 682 27.16 32.52 28.04
N GLU A 683 27.72 32.68 26.84
CA GLU A 683 27.45 33.82 25.96
C GLU A 683 26.15 33.68 25.14
N LYS A 684 25.55 32.49 25.10
CA LYS A 684 24.32 32.24 24.35
C LYS A 684 23.10 32.80 25.10
N PRO A 685 22.21 33.59 24.44
CA PRO A 685 20.99 34.13 25.06
C PRO A 685 20.09 33.03 25.64
N GLY A 686 19.42 33.31 26.75
CA GLY A 686 18.40 32.41 27.32
C GLY A 686 18.94 31.22 28.12
N ILE A 687 20.26 31.09 28.32
CA ILE A 687 20.89 29.98 29.06
C ILE A 687 21.20 30.37 30.52
N ILE A 688 21.73 31.57 30.77
CA ILE A 688 22.11 32.05 32.12
C ILE A 688 20.96 32.78 32.82
N ASP A 689 19.96 33.27 32.10
CA ASP A 689 18.90 34.16 32.63
C ASP A 689 18.08 33.55 33.80
N GLN A 690 18.15 32.22 34.01
CA GLN A 690 17.52 31.51 35.14
C GLN A 690 18.43 31.30 36.35
N VAL A 691 19.74 31.51 36.23
CA VAL A 691 20.72 31.31 37.31
C VAL A 691 20.89 32.60 38.15
N THR A 692 20.48 33.74 37.61
CA THR A 692 20.61 35.08 38.23
C THR A 692 19.31 35.65 38.80
N ASP A 693 18.18 34.94 38.72
CA ASP A 693 16.89 35.40 39.28
C ASP A 693 16.53 34.63 40.58
N PRO A 694 16.60 35.26 41.77
CA PRO A 694 16.27 34.61 43.03
C PRO A 694 14.77 34.36 43.26
N LEU A 695 13.87 34.71 42.33
CA LEU A 695 12.43 34.80 42.59
C LEU A 695 11.53 33.96 41.66
N SER A 696 11.91 32.71 41.34
CA SER A 696 11.01 31.77 40.62
C SER A 696 10.68 30.47 41.35
N GLY A 697 10.94 30.39 42.65
CA GLY A 697 10.58 29.24 43.49
C GLY A 697 10.06 29.65 44.87
N ALA A 698 8.78 30.01 44.93
CA ALA A 698 7.93 29.90 46.12
C ALA A 698 6.60 29.26 45.72
#